data_AF-A0A7J4M6Y6-F1
#
_entry.id   AF-A0A7J4M6Y6-F1
#
_cell.length_a   1.000
_cell.length_b   1.000
_cell.length_c   1.000
_cell.angle_alpha   90.00
_cell.angle_beta   90.00
_cell.angle_gamma   90.00
#
_symmetry.space_group_name_H-M   'P 1'
#
loop_
_entity.id
_entity.type
_entity.pdbx_description
1 polymer ?
#
loop_
_entity_poly.entity_id
_entity_poly.type
_entity_poly.pdbx_seq_one_letter_code
_entity_poly.pdbx_strand_id
1 'polypeptide(L)'
;MKMKGVIIFLFVFLVSFSFVSASLEKSFSEIDSYITQYDSGEITAPQLIVYIDYSQNKMYGSLSGERQISELEVKKFFEKVNNSNNKGNFKRFEYQKIFQTKDFQIIFYAYPFVRHDREYYESKEDLENSYYIDYQLYSSSSVNSFSSEFENFVTDLKGDLNKKDFNYDKLKSEFSKLRNNFQKESNCEEILKDLGFIEYEKKYPSDKKNFYYNVSETKDKKCWKNTQCQPKCETKKDCSNSGSKCSQKEVCSPVCSDVFNASSNSTNQVCKDECKIEEVCEELPQDCREYQNCYDECKDEEKCEEFISSEIKLEANCDKDFSNLNLNSWGDFEKYQGLNEGGWDCQPQIDSLVGMRKALQKDFNEDFAKWYFEDFLIGDYDKILNGAGGFREALWRLIRIEEEISNNLQCSKTGEWPEGFEKIEFNYKNNNTNVEVWEKSIPISFDQNKKYYTTLFKYSWMPDKEIAKDLINYMVLNNSFGPNEKEISKIQSDEGQMEIINSLSERYGGSFDVQLSLKESGGDFEVKKYLQINPDVILRISDFINESSDISIDMDYDVAYNFVSYMINKFDGEKIEGPFWVQIEEDSGPANLFSALGAISKAWKEGVTIKPRYALIKLLFNVKDISQLMSGPSKSSSIDSQNKQIKISGKAVLDNKW
;
A
#
# COMPACT_ATOMS: atom_id res chain seq x y z
N MET A 1 44.45 5.24 3.28
CA MET A 1 43.58 4.06 3.10
C MET A 1 42.81 4.20 1.77
N LYS A 2 43.49 4.03 0.63
CA LYS A 2 42.87 4.16 -0.71
C LYS A 2 43.33 3.10 -1.74
N MET A 3 44.23 2.20 -1.36
CA MET A 3 44.77 1.13 -2.24
C MET A 3 44.06 -0.23 -2.07
N LYS A 4 43.11 -0.32 -1.14
CA LYS A 4 42.38 -1.55 -0.82
C LYS A 4 41.08 -1.70 -1.63
N GLY A 5 40.55 -0.61 -2.19
CA GLY A 5 39.32 -0.62 -2.98
C GLY A 5 39.53 -1.12 -4.41
N VAL A 6 40.59 -0.67 -5.09
CA VAL A 6 40.77 -0.87 -6.55
C VAL A 6 40.99 -2.34 -6.96
N ILE A 7 41.57 -3.15 -6.07
CA ILE A 7 41.96 -4.54 -6.39
C ILE A 7 40.87 -5.55 -6.02
N ILE A 8 40.15 -5.31 -4.92
CA ILE A 8 38.88 -6.01 -4.61
C ILE A 8 37.85 -5.64 -5.68
N PHE A 9 37.86 -4.38 -6.14
CA PHE A 9 37.06 -3.94 -7.27
C PHE A 9 37.43 -4.71 -8.54
N LEU A 10 38.69 -4.83 -8.97
CA LEU A 10 39.07 -5.63 -10.16
C LEU A 10 38.63 -7.10 -10.10
N PHE A 11 38.68 -7.72 -8.92
CA PHE A 11 38.25 -9.11 -8.71
C PHE A 11 36.73 -9.25 -8.70
N VAL A 12 36.02 -8.29 -8.09
CA VAL A 12 34.57 -8.19 -8.15
C VAL A 12 34.12 -7.82 -9.56
N PHE A 13 34.83 -6.96 -10.30
CA PHE A 13 34.51 -6.46 -11.63
C PHE A 13 34.74 -7.49 -12.75
N LEU A 14 35.59 -8.50 -12.51
CA LEU A 14 35.74 -9.65 -13.41
C LEU A 14 34.67 -10.73 -13.20
N VAL A 15 33.97 -10.73 -12.06
CA VAL A 15 32.99 -11.76 -11.66
C VAL A 15 31.57 -11.21 -11.56
N SER A 16 31.40 -9.90 -11.38
CA SER A 16 30.13 -9.20 -11.51
C SER A 16 29.99 -8.75 -12.95
N PHE A 17 28.80 -8.95 -13.50
CA PHE A 17 28.34 -8.47 -14.81
C PHE A 17 28.59 -9.41 -15.98
N SER A 18 27.67 -10.37 -16.12
CA SER A 18 26.78 -10.41 -17.28
C SER A 18 25.53 -11.20 -16.94
N PHE A 19 24.37 -10.57 -17.03
CA PHE A 19 23.08 -11.25 -16.93
C PHE A 19 22.50 -11.30 -18.33
N VAL A 20 22.04 -12.46 -18.78
CA VAL A 20 21.33 -12.56 -20.06
C VAL A 20 20.01 -11.80 -19.93
N SER A 21 19.87 -10.70 -20.68
CA SER A 21 18.65 -9.90 -20.67
C SER A 21 17.57 -10.53 -21.54
N ALA A 22 16.37 -10.69 -21.00
CA ALA A 22 15.16 -10.99 -21.75
C ALA A 22 14.27 -9.74 -21.85
N SER A 23 13.54 -9.60 -22.95
CA SER A 23 12.48 -8.60 -23.07
C SER A 23 11.40 -8.84 -22.00
N LEU A 24 10.74 -7.78 -21.53
CA LEU A 24 9.60 -7.89 -20.60
C LEU A 24 8.52 -8.87 -21.07
N GLU A 25 8.24 -8.94 -22.36
CA GLU A 25 7.26 -9.86 -22.95
C GLU A 25 7.58 -11.32 -22.63
N LYS A 26 8.84 -11.71 -22.85
CA LYS A 26 9.34 -13.05 -22.58
C LYS A 26 9.31 -13.34 -21.08
N SER A 27 9.79 -12.43 -20.24
CA SER A 27 9.80 -12.63 -18.79
C SER A 27 8.38 -12.79 -18.22
N PHE A 28 7.41 -11.99 -18.67
CA PHE A 28 6.02 -12.15 -18.21
C PHE A 28 5.36 -13.41 -18.74
N SER A 29 5.64 -13.83 -19.98
CA SER A 29 5.16 -15.11 -20.49
C SER A 29 5.74 -16.30 -19.73
N GLU A 30 6.99 -16.22 -19.28
CA GLU A 30 7.60 -17.23 -18.40
C GLU A 30 6.88 -17.26 -17.04
N ILE A 31 6.61 -16.09 -16.43
CA ILE A 31 5.86 -15.96 -15.17
C ILE A 31 4.46 -16.59 -15.28
N ASP A 32 3.70 -16.31 -16.34
CA ASP A 32 2.38 -16.93 -16.57
C ASP A 32 2.46 -18.47 -16.64
N SER A 33 3.51 -18.99 -17.27
CA SER A 33 3.75 -20.44 -17.33
C SER A 33 4.04 -21.02 -15.95
N TYR A 34 4.88 -20.37 -15.14
CA TYR A 34 5.20 -20.83 -13.79
C TYR A 34 3.99 -20.77 -12.85
N ILE A 35 3.14 -19.76 -12.98
CA ILE A 35 1.87 -19.68 -12.24
C ILE A 35 0.97 -20.85 -12.61
N THR A 36 0.87 -21.18 -13.90
CA THR A 36 0.09 -22.33 -14.36
C THR A 36 0.59 -23.65 -13.75
N GLN A 37 1.92 -23.84 -13.69
CA GLN A 37 2.55 -25.00 -13.05
C GLN A 37 2.29 -25.03 -11.54
N TYR A 38 2.29 -23.87 -10.88
CA TYR A 38 1.96 -23.79 -9.45
C TYR A 38 0.49 -24.13 -9.18
N ASP A 39 -0.41 -23.61 -10.00
CA ASP A 39 -1.85 -23.83 -9.85
C ASP A 39 -2.21 -25.29 -10.17
N SER A 40 -1.52 -25.94 -11.12
CA SER A 40 -1.65 -27.39 -11.39
C SER A 40 -1.01 -28.27 -10.31
N GLY A 41 -0.14 -27.72 -9.46
CA GLY A 41 0.59 -28.44 -8.42
C GLY A 41 1.88 -29.11 -8.89
N GLU A 42 2.36 -28.77 -10.09
CA GLU A 42 3.66 -29.24 -10.61
C GLU A 42 4.85 -28.63 -9.85
N ILE A 43 4.72 -27.37 -9.40
CA ILE A 43 5.72 -26.69 -8.56
C ILE A 43 5.10 -26.20 -7.25
N THR A 44 5.94 -26.07 -6.22
CA THR A 44 5.56 -25.56 -4.90
C THR A 44 5.61 -24.03 -4.83
N ALA A 45 5.07 -23.43 -3.76
CA ALA A 45 5.08 -21.99 -3.59
C ALA A 45 6.52 -21.40 -3.47
N PRO A 46 7.45 -22.02 -2.71
CA PRO A 46 8.85 -21.58 -2.70
C PRO A 46 9.52 -21.68 -4.08
N GLN A 47 9.25 -22.74 -4.85
CA GLN A 47 9.76 -22.88 -6.22
C GLN A 47 9.23 -21.79 -7.15
N LEU A 48 7.93 -21.47 -7.07
CA LEU A 48 7.35 -20.36 -7.83
C LEU A 48 8.04 -19.03 -7.51
N ILE A 49 8.35 -18.76 -6.23
CA ILE A 49 9.09 -17.55 -5.83
C ILE A 49 10.48 -17.50 -6.48
N VAL A 50 11.21 -18.63 -6.50
CA VAL A 50 12.51 -18.72 -7.16
C VAL A 50 12.40 -18.40 -8.65
N TYR A 51 11.41 -18.96 -9.34
CA TYR A 51 11.19 -18.70 -10.76
C TYR A 51 10.79 -17.26 -11.07
N ILE A 52 10.00 -16.63 -10.19
CA ILE A 52 9.63 -15.22 -10.32
C ILE A 52 10.86 -14.32 -10.17
N ASP A 53 11.69 -14.57 -9.15
CA ASP A 53 12.92 -13.82 -8.91
C ASP A 53 13.89 -13.96 -10.10
N TYR A 54 14.09 -15.20 -10.57
CA TYR A 54 14.87 -15.49 -11.77
C TYR A 54 14.35 -14.73 -13.01
N SER A 55 13.03 -14.71 -13.22
CA SER A 55 12.42 -14.02 -14.37
C SER A 55 12.52 -12.50 -14.26
N GLN A 56 12.41 -11.95 -13.05
CA GLN A 56 12.59 -10.53 -12.77
C GLN A 56 14.03 -10.10 -13.03
N ASN A 57 15.02 -10.87 -12.59
CA ASN A 57 16.43 -10.56 -12.80
C ASN A 57 16.78 -10.54 -14.30
N LYS A 58 16.12 -11.39 -15.10
CA LYS A 58 16.21 -11.37 -16.57
C LYS A 58 15.60 -10.15 -17.24
N MET A 59 14.70 -9.40 -16.59
CA MET A 59 14.07 -8.23 -17.21
C MET A 59 15.05 -7.07 -17.44
N TYR A 60 16.20 -7.07 -16.75
CA TYR A 60 17.15 -5.98 -16.82
C TYR A 60 18.26 -6.25 -17.85
N GLY A 61 18.52 -5.23 -18.66
CA GLY A 61 19.59 -5.21 -19.66
C GLY A 61 20.97 -5.45 -19.06
N SER A 62 21.80 -6.23 -19.77
CA SER A 62 23.19 -6.47 -19.43
C SER A 62 24.06 -5.23 -19.73
N LEU A 63 25.07 -4.99 -18.89
CA LEU A 63 26.35 -4.32 -19.21
C LEU A 63 26.55 -2.83 -18.91
N SER A 64 25.54 -2.02 -18.57
CA SER A 64 25.77 -0.61 -18.15
C SER A 64 25.45 -0.30 -16.68
N GLY A 65 25.04 -1.30 -15.89
CA GLY A 65 24.60 -1.10 -14.51
C GLY A 65 23.22 -0.42 -14.40
N GLU A 66 22.51 -0.29 -15.52
CA GLU A 66 21.23 0.38 -15.57
C GLU A 66 20.09 -0.64 -15.48
N ARG A 67 19.55 -0.83 -14.27
CA ARG A 67 18.24 -1.47 -14.03
C ARG A 67 17.13 -0.58 -14.61
N GLN A 68 17.07 -0.49 -15.93
CA GLN A 68 16.26 0.51 -16.63
C GLN A 68 15.39 -0.15 -17.67
N ILE A 69 14.11 0.22 -17.63
CA ILE A 69 13.10 -0.14 -18.60
C ILE A 69 12.47 1.17 -19.07
N SER A 70 12.31 1.29 -20.38
CA SER A 70 11.74 2.49 -20.99
C SER A 70 10.28 2.68 -20.59
N GLU A 71 9.81 3.92 -20.50
CA GLU A 71 8.41 4.22 -20.23
C GLU A 71 7.47 3.59 -21.27
N LEU A 72 7.90 3.54 -22.54
CA LEU A 72 7.15 2.92 -23.64
C LEU A 72 6.92 1.42 -23.39
N GLU A 73 7.94 0.69 -22.95
CA GLU A 73 7.82 -0.73 -22.62
C GLU A 73 6.97 -0.96 -21.37
N VAL A 74 7.11 -0.13 -20.33
CA VAL A 74 6.27 -0.20 -19.13
C VAL A 74 4.80 0.00 -19.50
N LYS A 75 4.48 1.02 -20.30
CA LYS A 75 3.11 1.29 -20.78
C LYS A 75 2.52 0.16 -21.60
N LYS A 76 3.34 -0.67 -22.26
CA LYS A 76 2.88 -1.82 -23.04
C LYS A 76 2.41 -2.98 -22.16
N PHE A 77 3.06 -3.20 -21.01
CA PHE A 77 2.85 -4.41 -20.19
C PHE A 77 2.24 -4.18 -18.81
N PHE A 78 2.28 -2.95 -18.31
CA PHE A 78 1.76 -2.57 -17.01
C PHE A 78 0.55 -1.64 -17.15
N GLU A 79 -0.34 -1.72 -16.18
CA GLU A 79 -1.49 -0.85 -16.04
C GLU A 79 -1.12 0.39 -15.24
N LYS A 80 -1.53 1.56 -15.71
CA LYS A 80 -1.29 2.81 -14.99
C LYS A 80 -2.13 2.85 -13.73
N VAL A 81 -1.47 3.06 -12.59
CA VAL A 81 -2.12 3.18 -11.30
C VAL A 81 -2.43 4.64 -11.05
N ASN A 82 -3.68 4.94 -10.70
CA ASN A 82 -4.13 6.30 -10.45
C ASN A 82 -3.65 6.76 -9.06
N ASN A 83 -2.35 7.07 -8.95
CA ASN A 83 -1.69 7.39 -7.67
C ASN A 83 -1.84 8.85 -7.22
N SER A 84 -2.84 9.58 -7.72
CA SER A 84 -3.17 10.93 -7.24
C SER A 84 -3.53 10.98 -5.75
N ASN A 85 -3.83 9.83 -5.15
CA ASN A 85 -4.43 9.68 -3.83
C ASN A 85 -3.46 9.13 -2.75
N ASN A 86 -2.22 8.79 -3.11
CA ASN A 86 -1.26 8.11 -2.21
C ASN A 86 0.01 8.96 -1.96
N LYS A 87 -0.18 10.22 -1.52
CA LYS A 87 0.94 11.14 -1.22
C LYS A 87 1.77 10.76 0.03
N GLY A 88 1.39 9.71 0.77
CA GLY A 88 2.02 9.32 2.04
C GLY A 88 2.95 8.10 2.00
N ASN A 89 2.92 7.26 0.94
CA ASN A 89 3.77 6.07 0.88
C ASN A 89 5.12 6.38 0.23
N PHE A 90 6.21 5.99 0.92
CA PHE A 90 7.61 6.25 0.55
C PHE A 90 8.08 5.64 -0.79
N LYS A 91 7.19 4.95 -1.52
CA LYS A 91 7.49 4.32 -2.81
C LYS A 91 6.41 4.71 -3.84
N ARG A 92 6.62 5.81 -4.57
CA ARG A 92 5.74 6.23 -5.68
C ARG A 92 6.00 5.33 -6.88
N PHE A 93 5.30 4.21 -7.04
CA PHE A 93 5.21 3.53 -8.34
C PHE A 93 4.17 4.25 -9.22
N GLU A 94 4.20 4.04 -10.53
CA GLU A 94 3.19 4.62 -11.43
C GLU A 94 2.39 3.56 -12.19
N TYR A 95 2.96 2.37 -12.34
CA TYR A 95 2.34 1.29 -13.07
C TYR A 95 2.47 -0.01 -12.28
N GLN A 96 1.48 -0.89 -12.44
CA GLN A 96 1.47 -2.22 -11.82
C GLN A 96 1.04 -3.30 -12.82
N LYS A 97 1.47 -4.53 -12.58
CA LYS A 97 0.98 -5.72 -13.29
C LYS A 97 0.66 -6.79 -12.25
N ILE A 98 -0.56 -7.28 -12.26
CA ILE A 98 -1.07 -8.23 -11.27
C ILE A 98 -1.18 -9.61 -11.92
N PHE A 99 -0.66 -10.61 -11.24
CA PHE A 99 -0.90 -12.02 -11.53
C PHE A 99 -1.63 -12.68 -10.36
N GLN A 100 -2.58 -13.55 -10.67
CA GLN A 100 -3.38 -14.28 -9.69
C GLN A 100 -2.86 -15.72 -9.60
N THR A 101 -2.79 -16.27 -8.39
CA THR A 101 -2.56 -17.69 -8.13
C THR A 101 -3.69 -18.23 -7.26
N LYS A 102 -3.73 -19.55 -7.05
CA LYS A 102 -4.72 -20.19 -6.16
C LYS A 102 -4.63 -19.75 -4.68
N ASP A 103 -3.46 -19.28 -4.21
CA ASP A 103 -3.20 -18.97 -2.79
C ASP A 103 -2.79 -17.50 -2.54
N PHE A 104 -2.31 -16.79 -3.56
CA PHE A 104 -1.85 -15.41 -3.44
C PHE A 104 -1.87 -14.65 -4.78
N GLN A 105 -1.62 -13.35 -4.71
CA GLN A 105 -1.41 -12.47 -5.87
C GLN A 105 0.06 -12.07 -5.92
N ILE A 106 0.59 -11.96 -7.13
CA ILE A 106 1.93 -11.43 -7.39
C ILE A 106 1.74 -10.10 -8.10
N ILE A 107 2.17 -9.01 -7.47
CA ILE A 107 2.05 -7.67 -8.04
C ILE A 107 3.45 -7.14 -8.35
N PHE A 108 3.71 -6.91 -9.62
CA PHE A 108 4.88 -6.18 -10.10
C PHE A 108 4.59 -4.69 -10.12
N TYR A 109 5.52 -3.90 -9.60
CA TYR A 109 5.46 -2.45 -9.55
C TYR A 109 6.59 -1.84 -10.37
N ALA A 110 6.24 -0.90 -11.25
CA ALA A 110 7.21 -0.10 -11.99
C ALA A 110 7.39 1.26 -11.29
N TYR A 111 8.59 1.48 -10.78
CA TYR A 111 8.97 2.69 -10.07
C TYR A 111 9.73 3.63 -10.99
N PRO A 112 9.20 4.85 -11.24
CA PRO A 112 9.90 5.85 -12.02
C PRO A 112 11.13 6.32 -11.25
N PHE A 113 12.20 6.56 -11.99
CA PHE A 113 13.31 7.34 -11.53
C PHE A 113 13.85 8.20 -12.66
N VAL A 114 14.32 9.37 -12.28
CA VAL A 114 14.94 10.32 -13.21
C VAL A 114 16.45 10.14 -13.10
N ARG A 115 17.08 9.82 -14.22
CA ARG A 115 18.53 9.76 -14.31
C ARG A 115 19.08 11.18 -14.25
N HIS A 116 19.79 11.53 -13.19
CA HIS A 116 20.47 12.82 -13.06
C HIS A 116 21.86 12.80 -13.71
N ASP A 117 21.93 12.44 -14.98
CA ASP A 117 23.19 12.50 -15.72
C ASP A 117 23.39 13.86 -16.41
N ARG A 118 24.52 14.03 -17.09
CA ARG A 118 24.84 15.28 -17.80
C ARG A 118 23.77 15.65 -18.85
N GLU A 119 23.18 14.66 -19.53
CA GLU A 119 22.12 14.86 -20.52
C GLU A 119 20.85 15.43 -19.85
N TYR A 120 20.51 14.97 -18.63
CA TYR A 120 19.44 15.58 -17.83
C TYR A 120 19.68 17.06 -17.50
N TYR A 121 20.91 17.47 -17.21
CA TYR A 121 21.22 18.86 -16.87
C TYR A 121 21.46 19.76 -18.09
N GLU A 122 21.85 19.19 -19.24
CA GLU A 122 22.18 19.93 -20.46
C GLU A 122 21.06 19.92 -21.51
N SER A 123 20.13 18.96 -21.44
CA SER A 123 18.96 18.95 -22.32
C SER A 123 18.01 20.10 -21.96
N LYS A 124 17.43 20.71 -23.00
CA LYS A 124 16.37 21.72 -22.86
C LYS A 124 14.96 21.10 -22.98
N GLU A 125 14.90 19.78 -23.11
CA GLU A 125 13.68 18.99 -23.28
C GLU A 125 13.46 18.14 -22.02
N ASP A 126 12.21 17.88 -21.67
CA ASP A 126 11.89 16.96 -20.57
C ASP A 126 12.28 15.53 -20.98
N LEU A 127 13.25 14.93 -20.27
CA LEU A 127 13.63 13.53 -20.50
C LEU A 127 12.52 12.58 -20.04
N GLU A 128 12.28 11.51 -20.81
CA GLU A 128 11.36 10.43 -20.42
C GLU A 128 11.84 9.72 -19.14
N ASN A 129 10.90 9.24 -18.33
CA ASN A 129 11.21 8.52 -17.10
C ASN A 129 11.76 7.13 -17.42
N SER A 130 12.79 6.70 -16.68
CA SER A 130 13.21 5.29 -16.63
C SER A 130 12.54 4.59 -15.46
N TYR A 131 12.33 3.27 -15.59
CA TYR A 131 11.66 2.48 -14.55
C TYR A 131 12.52 1.31 -14.06
N TYR A 132 12.41 1.04 -12.76
CA TYR A 132 12.82 -0.24 -12.18
C TYR A 132 11.57 -1.02 -11.72
N ILE A 133 11.61 -2.34 -11.85
CA ILE A 133 10.55 -3.28 -11.47
C ILE A 133 10.90 -4.00 -10.16
N ASP A 134 9.98 -3.97 -9.20
CA ASP A 134 9.99 -4.84 -8.03
C ASP A 134 8.70 -5.67 -8.00
N TYR A 135 8.66 -6.77 -7.25
CA TYR A 135 7.41 -7.51 -7.00
C TYR A 135 7.15 -7.72 -5.52
N GLN A 136 5.86 -7.83 -5.19
CA GLN A 136 5.38 -8.19 -3.87
C GLN A 136 4.31 -9.26 -3.97
N LEU A 137 4.22 -10.05 -2.89
CA LEU A 137 3.16 -11.04 -2.74
C LEU A 137 2.07 -10.41 -1.87
N TYR A 138 0.84 -10.49 -2.34
CA TYR A 138 -0.34 -10.11 -1.58
C TYR A 138 -1.21 -11.34 -1.45
N SER A 139 -2.06 -11.38 -0.44
CA SER A 139 -3.00 -12.48 -0.36
C SER A 139 -4.03 -12.35 -1.46
N SER A 140 -4.41 -13.49 -2.02
CA SER A 140 -5.66 -13.66 -2.73
C SER A 140 -6.77 -13.57 -1.69
N SER A 141 -7.04 -12.36 -1.18
CA SER A 141 -8.35 -12.13 -0.60
C SER A 141 -9.29 -12.47 -1.73
N SER A 142 -10.09 -13.54 -1.53
CA SER A 142 -11.21 -13.84 -2.40
C SER A 142 -11.84 -12.50 -2.72
N VAL A 143 -11.89 -12.16 -4.01
CA VAL A 143 -12.66 -11.02 -4.51
C VAL A 143 -14.13 -11.37 -4.28
N ASN A 144 -14.54 -11.52 -3.02
CA ASN A 144 -15.90 -11.28 -2.64
C ASN A 144 -16.02 -9.79 -2.84
N SER A 145 -16.54 -9.43 -4.01
CA SER A 145 -16.85 -8.05 -4.35
C SER A 145 -17.48 -7.37 -3.13
N PHE A 146 -17.08 -6.13 -2.85
CA PHE A 146 -17.73 -5.30 -1.84
C PHE A 146 -19.26 -5.44 -1.90
N SER A 147 -19.81 -5.57 -3.11
CA SER A 147 -21.21 -5.89 -3.39
C SER A 147 -21.75 -7.13 -2.65
N SER A 148 -21.08 -8.27 -2.75
CA SER A 148 -21.53 -9.49 -2.05
C SER A 148 -21.48 -9.37 -0.53
N GLU A 149 -20.47 -8.68 0.01
CA GLU A 149 -20.36 -8.44 1.46
C GLU A 149 -21.41 -7.44 1.93
N PHE A 150 -21.69 -6.42 1.13
CA PHE A 150 -22.74 -5.44 1.37
C PHE A 150 -24.11 -6.12 1.46
N GLU A 151 -24.45 -6.96 0.47
CA GLU A 151 -25.73 -7.67 0.45
C GLU A 151 -25.90 -8.60 1.66
N ASN A 152 -24.86 -9.34 2.02
CA ASN A 152 -24.86 -10.20 3.20
C ASN A 152 -25.07 -9.38 4.49
N PHE A 153 -24.29 -8.32 4.67
CA PHE A 153 -24.40 -7.46 5.85
C PHE A 153 -25.78 -6.80 5.96
N VAL A 154 -26.31 -6.24 4.86
CA VAL A 154 -27.64 -5.60 4.87
C VAL A 154 -28.74 -6.62 5.16
N THR A 155 -28.61 -7.85 4.65
CA THR A 155 -29.56 -8.93 4.92
C THR A 155 -29.55 -9.32 6.39
N ASP A 156 -28.37 -9.52 6.98
CA ASP A 156 -28.22 -9.87 8.39
C ASP A 156 -28.68 -8.73 9.30
N LEU A 157 -28.31 -7.49 8.98
CA LEU A 157 -28.77 -6.30 9.71
C LEU A 157 -30.30 -6.20 9.71
N LYS A 158 -30.95 -6.34 8.54
CA LYS A 158 -32.42 -6.34 8.42
C LYS A 158 -33.06 -7.48 9.20
N GLY A 159 -32.44 -8.65 9.21
CA GLY A 159 -32.88 -9.80 10.00
C GLY A 159 -32.83 -9.57 11.51
N ASP A 160 -31.97 -8.66 11.97
CA ASP A 160 -31.73 -8.38 13.38
C ASP A 160 -32.45 -7.14 13.93
N LEU A 161 -32.92 -6.21 13.08
CA LEU A 161 -33.54 -4.93 13.49
C LEU A 161 -34.58 -5.06 14.62
N ASN A 162 -35.44 -6.08 14.54
CA ASN A 162 -36.57 -6.29 15.46
C ASN A 162 -36.25 -7.24 16.62
N LYS A 163 -35.01 -7.74 16.74
CA LYS A 163 -34.63 -8.66 17.82
C LYS A 163 -34.20 -7.87 19.07
N LYS A 164 -34.62 -8.36 20.24
CA LYS A 164 -34.15 -7.84 21.54
C LYS A 164 -32.69 -8.22 21.78
N ASP A 165 -32.33 -9.47 21.50
CA ASP A 165 -30.97 -9.98 21.54
C ASP A 165 -30.54 -10.31 20.11
N PHE A 166 -29.50 -9.64 19.62
CA PHE A 166 -28.92 -9.86 18.30
C PHE A 166 -27.41 -10.08 18.44
N ASN A 167 -26.79 -10.70 17.44
CA ASN A 167 -25.37 -11.00 17.50
C ASN A 167 -24.54 -9.76 17.15
N TYR A 168 -24.41 -8.86 18.11
CA TYR A 168 -23.69 -7.60 17.95
C TYR A 168 -22.26 -7.81 17.48
N ASP A 169 -21.54 -8.79 18.02
CA ASP A 169 -20.14 -9.05 17.65
C ASP A 169 -20.01 -9.52 16.19
N LYS A 170 -20.98 -10.32 15.70
CA LYS A 170 -21.05 -10.73 14.29
C LYS A 170 -21.29 -9.52 13.38
N LEU A 171 -22.36 -8.76 13.62
CA LEU A 171 -22.68 -7.57 12.80
C LEU A 171 -21.54 -6.55 12.83
N LYS A 172 -20.88 -6.40 13.98
CA LYS A 172 -19.72 -5.51 14.14
C LYS A 172 -18.54 -5.97 13.31
N SER A 173 -18.25 -7.27 13.29
CA SER A 173 -17.18 -7.84 12.47
C SER A 173 -17.49 -7.72 10.97
N GLU A 174 -18.72 -8.04 10.56
CA GLU A 174 -19.18 -7.91 9.17
C GLU A 174 -19.12 -6.46 8.69
N PHE A 175 -19.60 -5.51 9.49
CA PHE A 175 -19.56 -4.09 9.14
C PHE A 175 -18.13 -3.55 9.07
N SER A 176 -17.25 -3.96 9.99
CA SER A 176 -15.84 -3.57 9.97
C SER A 176 -15.12 -4.08 8.71
N LYS A 177 -15.39 -5.33 8.33
CA LYS A 177 -14.86 -5.91 7.09
C LYS A 177 -15.35 -5.15 5.86
N LEU A 178 -16.66 -4.90 5.79
CA LEU A 178 -17.29 -4.15 4.71
C LEU A 178 -16.68 -2.76 4.55
N ARG A 179 -16.51 -2.04 5.66
CA ARG A 179 -15.91 -0.70 5.70
C ARG A 179 -14.45 -0.69 5.23
N ASN A 180 -13.66 -1.67 5.65
CA ASN A 180 -12.25 -1.79 5.25
C ASN A 180 -12.11 -2.11 3.75
N ASN A 181 -12.98 -2.97 3.22
CA ASN A 181 -12.97 -3.28 1.80
C ASN A 181 -13.40 -2.08 0.96
N PHE A 182 -14.42 -1.34 1.41
CA PHE A 182 -14.85 -0.11 0.75
C PHE A 182 -13.75 0.96 0.66
N GLN A 183 -12.89 1.08 1.68
CA GLN A 183 -11.75 2.01 1.67
C GLN A 183 -10.72 1.70 0.56
N LYS A 184 -10.63 0.43 0.14
CA LYS A 184 -9.71 -0.03 -0.91
C LYS A 184 -10.29 0.12 -2.32
N GLU A 185 -11.57 0.47 -2.44
CA GLU A 185 -12.24 0.56 -3.74
C GLU A 185 -11.83 1.81 -4.53
N SER A 186 -11.23 1.57 -5.70
CA SER A 186 -10.81 2.63 -6.63
C SER A 186 -11.98 3.26 -7.39
N ASN A 187 -13.08 2.51 -7.58
CA ASN A 187 -14.29 2.93 -8.31
C ASN A 187 -15.50 3.16 -7.39
N CYS A 188 -15.27 3.86 -6.27
CA CYS A 188 -16.24 4.15 -5.20
C CYS A 188 -17.64 4.56 -5.71
N GLU A 189 -17.74 5.50 -6.66
CA GLU A 189 -19.03 6.04 -7.09
C GLU A 189 -19.88 5.06 -7.90
N GLU A 190 -19.25 4.27 -8.77
CA GLU A 190 -19.94 3.33 -9.67
C GLU A 190 -20.52 2.18 -8.86
N ILE A 191 -19.70 1.60 -7.98
CA ILE A 191 -20.08 0.51 -7.08
C ILE A 191 -21.25 0.92 -6.16
N LEU A 192 -21.22 2.12 -5.58
CA LEU A 192 -22.31 2.59 -4.71
C LEU A 192 -23.64 2.74 -5.46
N LYS A 193 -23.60 3.27 -6.69
CA LYS A 193 -24.81 3.42 -7.52
C LYS A 193 -25.40 2.08 -7.91
N ASP A 194 -24.56 1.11 -8.26
CA ASP A 194 -24.99 -0.24 -8.60
C ASP A 194 -25.65 -0.95 -7.41
N LEU A 195 -25.19 -0.65 -6.19
CA LEU A 195 -25.78 -1.17 -4.95
C LEU A 195 -27.00 -0.38 -4.45
N GLY A 196 -27.43 0.63 -5.21
CA GLY A 196 -28.63 1.40 -4.94
C GLY A 196 -28.47 2.51 -3.89
N PHE A 197 -27.25 2.97 -3.64
CA PHE A 197 -27.06 4.19 -2.85
C PHE A 197 -27.52 5.44 -3.62
N ILE A 198 -28.06 6.41 -2.88
CA ILE A 198 -28.55 7.68 -3.40
C ILE A 198 -27.55 8.79 -3.03
N GLU A 199 -27.15 9.61 -4.01
CA GLU A 199 -26.28 10.76 -3.76
C GLU A 199 -27.06 11.87 -3.03
N TYR A 200 -26.48 12.46 -1.99
CA TYR A 200 -27.05 13.60 -1.30
C TYR A 200 -27.10 14.84 -2.20
N GLU A 201 -28.23 15.57 -2.21
CA GLU A 201 -28.32 16.85 -2.91
C GLU A 201 -27.32 17.88 -2.35
N LYS A 202 -26.43 18.36 -3.20
CA LYS A 202 -25.40 19.34 -2.82
C LYS A 202 -26.05 20.71 -2.57
N LYS A 203 -25.96 21.20 -1.33
CA LYS A 203 -26.28 22.61 -1.01
C LYS A 203 -25.15 23.58 -1.43
N TYR A 204 -23.93 23.10 -1.62
CA TYR A 204 -22.75 23.91 -1.98
C TYR A 204 -21.78 23.11 -2.88
N PRO A 205 -20.99 23.77 -3.74
CA PRO A 205 -19.98 23.11 -4.56
C PRO A 205 -18.88 22.51 -3.67
N SER A 206 -18.82 21.18 -3.63
CA SER A 206 -17.76 20.39 -2.99
C SER A 206 -17.38 19.22 -3.90
N ASP A 207 -16.08 18.92 -3.93
CA ASP A 207 -15.53 17.73 -4.60
C ASP A 207 -15.95 16.43 -3.90
N LYS A 208 -16.32 16.49 -2.61
CA LYS A 208 -16.81 15.33 -1.85
C LYS A 208 -18.21 14.95 -2.31
N LYS A 209 -18.41 13.68 -2.65
CA LYS A 209 -19.74 13.11 -2.91
C LYS A 209 -20.11 12.20 -1.76
N ASN A 210 -21.26 12.48 -1.17
CA ASN A 210 -21.81 11.69 -0.08
C ASN A 210 -23.01 10.92 -0.63
N PHE A 211 -23.11 9.67 -0.21
CA PHE A 211 -24.13 8.73 -0.63
C PHE A 211 -24.78 8.12 0.60
N TYR A 212 -26.04 7.70 0.48
CA TYR A 212 -26.72 6.95 1.53
C TYR A 212 -27.54 5.79 0.98
N TYR A 213 -27.66 4.73 1.77
CA TYR A 213 -28.56 3.60 1.55
C TYR A 213 -29.45 3.45 2.78
N ASN A 214 -30.75 3.63 2.60
CA ASN A 214 -31.72 3.50 3.70
C ASN A 214 -32.00 2.02 3.98
N VAL A 215 -31.67 1.54 5.17
CA VAL A 215 -31.90 0.15 5.57
C VAL A 215 -33.31 0.00 6.12
N SER A 216 -33.75 0.92 6.98
CA SER A 216 -35.11 0.99 7.53
C SER A 216 -35.41 2.36 8.14
N GLU A 217 -36.68 2.77 8.06
CA GLU A 217 -37.20 3.96 8.73
C GLU A 217 -38.56 3.66 9.38
N THR A 218 -38.82 4.27 10.54
CA THR A 218 -40.15 4.27 11.18
C THR A 218 -40.68 5.69 11.17
N LYS A 219 -41.97 5.84 10.83
CA LYS A 219 -42.66 7.13 10.82
C LYS A 219 -43.70 7.16 11.91
N ASP A 220 -43.62 8.17 12.77
CA ASP A 220 -44.65 8.47 13.74
C ASP A 220 -45.46 9.69 13.30
N LYS A 221 -46.66 9.77 13.87
CA LYS A 221 -47.61 10.84 13.58
C LYS A 221 -47.88 11.62 14.86
N LYS A 222 -47.53 12.91 14.86
CA LYS A 222 -47.84 13.83 15.95
C LYS A 222 -49.00 14.72 15.56
N CYS A 223 -50.12 14.58 16.27
CA CYS A 223 -51.30 15.41 16.08
C CYS A 223 -51.40 16.45 17.20
N TRP A 224 -51.73 17.69 16.85
CA TRP A 224 -52.08 18.74 17.81
C TRP A 224 -53.29 19.53 17.33
N LYS A 225 -54.02 20.11 18.29
CA LYS A 225 -55.15 21.00 18.01
C LYS A 225 -54.64 22.42 17.79
N ASN A 226 -55.01 22.99 16.66
CA ASN A 226 -54.76 24.39 16.35
C ASN A 226 -56.10 25.13 16.35
N THR A 227 -56.32 25.98 17.34
CA THR A 227 -57.56 26.75 17.45
C THR A 227 -57.44 28.02 16.60
N GLN A 228 -58.27 28.14 15.56
CA GLN A 228 -58.38 29.36 14.77
C GLN A 228 -59.63 30.13 15.18
N CYS A 229 -59.44 31.38 15.60
CA CYS A 229 -60.51 32.27 16.01
C CYS A 229 -60.75 33.34 14.94
N GLN A 230 -62.00 33.53 14.55
CA GLN A 230 -62.40 34.62 13.66
C GLN A 230 -63.37 35.56 14.38
N PRO A 231 -63.16 36.89 14.30
CA PRO A 231 -64.04 37.86 14.93
C PRO A 231 -65.39 37.89 14.21
N LYS A 232 -66.46 37.70 14.97
CA LYS A 232 -67.83 37.75 14.50
C LYS A 232 -68.61 38.79 15.29
N CYS A 233 -69.18 39.75 14.57
CA CYS A 233 -70.02 40.80 15.16
C CYS A 233 -71.47 40.59 14.76
N GLU A 234 -72.35 40.49 15.75
CA GLU A 234 -73.79 40.37 15.54
C GLU A 234 -74.50 41.57 16.17
N THR A 235 -75.45 42.16 15.45
CA THR A 235 -76.22 43.31 15.98
C THR A 235 -77.33 42.79 16.88
N LYS A 236 -77.31 43.20 18.15
CA LYS A 236 -78.36 42.88 19.12
C LYS A 236 -79.21 44.11 19.39
N LYS A 237 -80.51 43.89 19.59
CA LYS A 237 -81.51 44.94 19.87
C LYS A 237 -82.01 44.76 21.28
N ASP A 238 -81.84 45.78 22.10
CA ASP A 238 -82.33 45.79 23.48
C ASP A 238 -83.46 46.81 23.60
N CYS A 239 -84.62 46.33 24.02
CA CYS A 239 -85.86 47.10 24.06
C CYS A 239 -86.40 47.13 25.48
N SER A 240 -86.44 48.31 26.10
CA SER A 240 -87.05 48.47 27.42
C SER A 240 -88.54 48.80 27.27
N ASN A 241 -89.41 47.93 27.79
CA ASN A 241 -90.85 48.19 27.88
C ASN A 241 -91.16 49.10 29.07
N SER A 242 -91.49 50.37 28.80
CA SER A 242 -92.14 51.26 29.76
C SER A 242 -93.64 50.94 29.78
N GLY A 243 -94.11 50.24 30.82
CA GLY A 243 -95.47 49.68 30.93
C GLY A 243 -96.65 50.66 30.84
N SER A 244 -97.86 50.11 30.89
CA SER A 244 -99.15 50.79 30.76
C SER A 244 -99.62 51.48 32.04
N LYS A 245 -100.39 52.57 31.89
CA LYS A 245 -100.96 53.33 33.02
C LYS A 245 -102.49 53.17 33.04
N CYS A 246 -103.02 52.63 34.13
CA CYS A 246 -104.44 52.32 34.29
C CYS A 246 -105.16 53.31 35.22
N SER A 247 -106.44 53.61 34.93
CA SER A 247 -107.30 54.44 35.77
C SER A 247 -108.75 53.95 35.75
N GLN A 248 -109.43 54.01 36.90
CA GLN A 248 -110.80 53.52 37.09
C GLN A 248 -111.87 54.55 36.67
N LYS A 249 -112.89 54.12 35.91
CA LYS A 249 -114.05 54.90 35.45
C LYS A 249 -115.36 54.14 35.67
N GLU A 250 -116.42 54.85 36.06
CA GLU A 250 -117.76 54.28 36.29
C GLU A 250 -118.56 54.12 34.99
N VAL A 251 -119.13 52.94 34.75
CA VAL A 251 -119.91 52.57 33.56
C VAL A 251 -121.27 52.00 34.00
N CYS A 252 -122.38 52.50 33.44
CA CYS A 252 -123.76 52.15 33.83
C CYS A 252 -124.54 51.41 32.75
N SER A 253 -125.41 50.46 33.12
CA SER A 253 -126.29 49.75 32.19
C SER A 253 -127.68 49.43 32.79
N PRO A 254 -128.80 49.59 32.04
CA PRO A 254 -130.17 49.27 32.49
C PRO A 254 -130.43 47.78 32.71
N VAL A 255 -131.08 47.43 33.83
CA VAL A 255 -131.66 46.09 34.08
C VAL A 255 -133.17 46.22 34.32
N CYS A 256 -133.96 45.45 33.56
CA CYS A 256 -135.43 45.54 33.54
C CYS A 256 -136.11 44.28 34.05
N SER A 257 -137.20 44.42 34.81
CA SER A 257 -138.04 43.31 35.26
C SER A 257 -139.53 43.58 35.09
N ASP A 258 -140.28 42.53 34.74
CA ASP A 258 -141.72 42.56 34.46
C ASP A 258 -142.54 42.28 35.73
N VAL A 259 -143.54 43.13 36.03
CA VAL A 259 -144.42 42.97 37.20
C VAL A 259 -145.88 42.88 36.76
N PHE A 260 -146.57 41.79 37.16
CA PHE A 260 -147.95 41.51 36.76
C PHE A 260 -148.97 42.25 37.64
N ASN A 261 -149.90 42.97 37.02
CA ASN A 261 -150.93 43.74 37.73
C ASN A 261 -152.30 43.08 37.58
N ALA A 262 -152.71 42.33 38.61
CA ALA A 262 -153.90 41.48 38.61
C ALA A 262 -155.22 42.23 38.34
N SER A 263 -155.30 43.53 38.66
CA SER A 263 -156.51 44.36 38.45
C SER A 263 -156.82 44.63 36.98
N SER A 264 -155.80 44.59 36.12
CA SER A 264 -155.90 44.81 34.67
C SER A 264 -155.55 43.56 33.85
N ASN A 265 -155.18 42.47 34.55
CA ASN A 265 -154.73 41.21 33.99
C ASN A 265 -153.63 41.38 32.91
N SER A 266 -152.68 42.30 33.12
CA SER A 266 -151.52 42.54 32.22
C SER A 266 -150.23 42.86 32.99
N THR A 267 -149.07 42.52 32.40
CA THR A 267 -147.73 42.69 32.96
C THR A 267 -147.04 43.91 32.34
N ASN A 268 -146.43 44.78 33.15
CA ASN A 268 -145.61 45.91 32.68
C ASN A 268 -144.16 45.78 33.14
N GLN A 269 -143.22 46.14 32.25
CA GLN A 269 -141.78 46.11 32.49
C GLN A 269 -141.28 47.42 33.11
N VAL A 270 -140.48 47.33 34.18
CA VAL A 270 -139.83 48.49 34.82
C VAL A 270 -138.32 48.26 34.87
N CYS A 271 -137.56 49.26 34.41
CA CYS A 271 -136.10 49.22 34.32
C CYS A 271 -135.43 50.15 35.36
N LYS A 272 -134.28 49.72 35.91
CA LYS A 272 -133.34 50.57 36.65
C LYS A 272 -131.91 50.32 36.20
N ASP A 273 -131.12 51.37 36.10
CA ASP A 273 -129.70 51.30 35.72
C ASP A 273 -128.83 50.94 36.92
N GLU A 274 -127.96 49.94 36.75
CA GLU A 274 -126.89 49.61 37.69
C GLU A 274 -125.54 50.05 37.12
N CYS A 275 -124.77 50.78 37.92
CA CYS A 275 -123.43 51.30 37.57
C CYS A 275 -122.33 50.51 38.28
N LYS A 276 -121.23 50.24 37.58
CA LYS A 276 -120.01 49.61 38.13
C LYS A 276 -118.76 50.34 37.66
N ILE A 277 -117.77 50.44 38.54
CA ILE A 277 -116.46 51.03 38.25
C ILE A 277 -115.57 49.98 37.59
N GLU A 278 -115.04 50.29 36.41
CA GLU A 278 -114.12 49.46 35.64
C GLU A 278 -112.78 50.20 35.38
N GLU A 279 -111.68 49.46 35.34
CA GLU A 279 -110.32 49.99 35.15
C GLU A 279 -109.93 50.00 33.67
N VAL A 280 -109.52 51.16 33.14
CA VAL A 280 -109.13 51.35 31.74
C VAL A 280 -107.66 51.76 31.66
N CYS A 281 -106.87 51.04 30.85
CA CYS A 281 -105.41 51.21 30.71
C CYS A 281 -105.01 51.71 29.32
N GLU A 282 -104.04 52.63 29.25
CA GLU A 282 -103.39 53.07 28.00
C GLU A 282 -101.90 52.67 27.98
N GLU A 283 -101.39 52.19 26.84
CA GLU A 283 -100.00 51.76 26.62
C GLU A 283 -99.09 52.90 26.13
N LEU A 284 -97.86 52.98 26.65
CA LEU A 284 -96.83 53.95 26.23
C LEU A 284 -95.84 53.30 25.21
N PRO A 285 -95.29 54.06 24.24
CA PRO A 285 -94.44 53.49 23.18
C PRO A 285 -93.07 53.02 23.69
N GLN A 286 -92.61 51.89 23.13
CA GLN A 286 -91.36 51.18 23.48
C GLN A 286 -90.14 51.82 22.80
N ASP A 287 -89.06 52.06 23.55
CA ASP A 287 -87.79 52.58 23.03
C ASP A 287 -86.75 51.44 22.92
N CYS A 288 -86.17 51.26 21.73
CA CYS A 288 -85.25 50.16 21.40
C CYS A 288 -83.90 50.73 20.92
N ARG A 289 -82.79 50.23 21.47
CA ARG A 289 -81.43 50.54 20.99
C ARG A 289 -80.76 49.30 20.41
N GLU A 290 -80.12 49.47 19.25
CA GLU A 290 -79.28 48.45 18.63
C GLU A 290 -77.82 48.69 18.99
N TYR A 291 -77.08 47.64 19.34
CA TYR A 291 -75.64 47.67 19.55
C TYR A 291 -74.96 46.45 18.91
N GLN A 292 -73.72 46.63 18.47
CA GLN A 292 -72.89 45.54 17.93
C GLN A 292 -72.25 44.74 19.07
N ASN A 293 -72.50 43.43 19.09
CA ASN A 293 -71.83 42.49 19.98
C ASN A 293 -70.82 41.68 19.19
N CYS A 294 -69.53 42.02 19.33
CA CYS A 294 -68.43 41.32 18.69
C CYS A 294 -67.82 40.29 19.64
N TYR A 295 -67.64 39.06 19.17
CA TYR A 295 -66.96 37.98 19.88
C TYR A 295 -66.15 37.14 18.90
N ASP A 296 -65.10 36.47 19.38
CA ASP A 296 -64.29 35.58 18.56
C ASP A 296 -64.93 34.18 18.51
N GLU A 297 -65.28 33.71 17.31
CA GLU A 297 -65.75 32.35 17.09
C GLU A 297 -64.54 31.46 16.75
N CYS A 298 -64.18 30.59 17.69
CA CYS A 298 -63.01 29.72 17.58
C CYS A 298 -63.41 28.30 17.14
N LYS A 299 -62.68 27.75 16.15
CA LYS A 299 -62.78 26.34 15.74
C LYS A 299 -61.46 25.63 15.97
N ASP A 300 -61.53 24.44 16.56
CA ASP A 300 -60.38 23.56 16.71
C ASP A 300 -60.20 22.73 15.43
N GLU A 301 -59.07 22.87 14.76
CA GLU A 301 -58.65 21.99 13.68
C GLU A 301 -57.51 21.08 14.18
N GLU A 302 -57.66 19.77 14.01
CA GLU A 302 -56.59 18.80 14.30
C GLU A 302 -55.61 18.77 13.13
N LYS A 303 -54.36 19.15 13.38
CA LYS A 303 -53.26 19.02 12.42
C LYS A 303 -52.36 17.89 12.86
N CYS A 304 -52.03 17.01 11.92
CA CYS A 304 -51.10 15.92 12.14
C CYS A 304 -49.92 16.06 11.19
N GLU A 305 -48.71 15.99 11.72
CA GLU A 305 -47.48 15.88 10.94
C GLU A 305 -46.88 14.49 11.13
N GLU A 306 -46.54 13.86 10.00
CA GLU A 306 -45.73 12.65 9.99
C GLU A 306 -44.26 13.03 10.00
N PHE A 307 -43.50 12.42 10.90
CA PHE A 307 -42.07 12.61 11.02
C PHE A 307 -41.41 11.24 11.17
N ILE A 308 -40.20 11.10 10.63
CA ILE A 308 -39.37 9.91 10.89
C ILE A 308 -39.08 9.93 12.39
N SER A 309 -39.27 8.82 13.09
CA SER A 309 -39.02 8.68 14.54
C SER A 309 -37.88 7.74 14.86
N SER A 310 -37.51 6.88 13.92
CA SER A 310 -36.27 6.11 13.93
C SER A 310 -35.80 5.85 12.50
N GLU A 311 -34.49 5.84 12.30
CA GLU A 311 -33.86 5.59 11.00
C GLU A 311 -32.59 4.78 11.22
N ILE A 312 -32.27 3.90 10.29
CA ILE A 312 -30.97 3.27 10.15
C ILE A 312 -30.56 3.27 8.68
N LYS A 313 -29.41 3.86 8.40
CA LYS A 313 -28.86 4.00 7.04
C LYS A 313 -27.37 3.79 7.02
N LEU A 314 -26.86 3.38 5.87
CA LEU A 314 -25.45 3.37 5.57
C LEU A 314 -25.10 4.65 4.83
N GLU A 315 -24.04 5.32 5.23
CA GLU A 315 -23.56 6.57 4.64
C GLU A 315 -22.14 6.38 4.15
N ALA A 316 -21.92 6.66 2.88
CA ALA A 316 -20.61 6.55 2.25
C ALA A 316 -20.15 7.93 1.77
N ASN A 317 -18.88 8.24 1.97
CA ASN A 317 -18.22 9.37 1.32
C ASN A 317 -17.21 8.85 0.31
N CYS A 318 -17.31 9.32 -0.93
CA CYS A 318 -16.25 9.20 -1.91
C CYS A 318 -15.49 10.54 -1.93
N ASP A 319 -14.24 10.51 -1.48
CA ASP A 319 -13.30 11.63 -1.53
C ASP A 319 -12.05 11.20 -2.30
N LYS A 320 -11.30 12.15 -2.87
CA LYS A 320 -10.06 11.86 -3.59
C LYS A 320 -9.04 11.20 -2.67
N ASP A 321 -8.97 11.58 -1.41
CA ASP A 321 -7.92 11.08 -0.50
C ASP A 321 -8.36 9.89 0.36
N PHE A 322 -9.68 9.70 0.56
CA PHE A 322 -10.19 8.68 1.50
C PHE A 322 -11.69 8.42 1.32
N SER A 323 -12.04 7.21 0.88
CA SER A 323 -13.42 6.72 0.88
C SER A 323 -13.77 6.15 2.24
N ASN A 324 -14.96 6.38 2.76
CA ASN A 324 -15.35 5.79 4.05
C ASN A 324 -16.85 5.46 4.08
N LEU A 325 -17.19 4.43 4.87
CA LEU A 325 -18.54 3.91 5.06
C LEU A 325 -18.85 3.94 6.55
N ASN A 326 -19.98 4.54 6.91
CA ASN A 326 -20.49 4.62 8.27
C ASN A 326 -21.93 4.12 8.31
N LEU A 327 -22.37 3.68 9.49
CA LEU A 327 -23.77 3.38 9.77
C LEU A 327 -24.33 4.50 10.64
N ASN A 328 -25.43 5.11 10.25
CA ASN A 328 -26.07 6.15 11.03
C ASN A 328 -27.43 5.64 11.48
N SER A 329 -27.66 5.64 12.78
CA SER A 329 -28.87 5.10 13.38
C SER A 329 -29.32 5.94 14.58
N TRP A 330 -30.63 6.09 14.73
CA TRP A 330 -31.22 6.83 15.86
C TRP A 330 -32.63 6.33 16.16
N GLY A 331 -33.17 6.74 17.32
CA GLY A 331 -34.46 6.25 17.83
C GLY A 331 -34.33 4.78 18.26
N ASP A 332 -35.28 3.94 17.89
CA ASP A 332 -35.27 2.50 18.24
C ASP A 332 -34.06 1.72 17.66
N PHE A 333 -33.35 2.30 16.69
CA PHE A 333 -32.16 1.72 16.09
C PHE A 333 -30.84 2.21 16.71
N GLU A 334 -30.86 3.09 17.71
CA GLU A 334 -29.64 3.69 18.31
C GLU A 334 -28.65 2.63 18.85
N LYS A 335 -29.15 1.45 19.25
CA LYS A 335 -28.33 0.29 19.67
C LYS A 335 -27.34 -0.20 18.59
N TYR A 336 -27.57 0.11 17.31
CA TYR A 336 -26.67 -0.23 16.20
C TYR A 336 -25.58 0.82 15.97
N GLN A 337 -25.65 1.99 16.61
CA GLN A 337 -24.68 3.07 16.42
C GLN A 337 -23.26 2.64 16.82
N GLY A 338 -23.16 1.73 17.81
CA GLY A 338 -21.91 1.12 18.25
C GLY A 338 -21.20 0.27 17.18
N LEU A 339 -21.87 -0.10 16.09
CA LEU A 339 -21.21 -0.79 14.96
C LEU A 339 -20.11 0.08 14.32
N ASN A 340 -20.21 1.41 14.44
CA ASN A 340 -19.12 2.31 14.03
C ASN A 340 -17.93 2.34 15.00
N GLU A 341 -18.13 1.88 16.23
CA GLU A 341 -17.10 1.88 17.27
C GLU A 341 -16.15 0.71 17.08
N GLY A 342 -15.04 0.95 16.41
CA GLY A 342 -13.98 -0.03 16.21
C GLY A 342 -12.90 0.62 15.38
N GLY A 343 -11.66 0.53 15.85
CA GLY A 343 -10.50 0.85 15.03
C GLY A 343 -10.45 -0.04 13.79
N TRP A 344 -9.54 0.28 12.89
CA TRP A 344 -9.20 -0.52 11.70
C TRP A 344 -9.13 -2.01 12.08
N ASP A 345 -10.12 -2.82 11.72
CA ASP A 345 -10.05 -4.26 12.02
C ASP A 345 -9.10 -4.94 11.03
N CYS A 346 -7.85 -5.11 11.44
CA CYS A 346 -6.84 -5.75 10.61
C CYS A 346 -6.93 -7.28 10.61
N GLN A 347 -7.89 -7.88 11.33
CA GLN A 347 -8.04 -9.33 11.40
C GLN A 347 -8.18 -10.00 10.02
N PRO A 348 -8.98 -9.48 9.07
CA PRO A 348 -9.05 -10.07 7.72
C PRO A 348 -7.71 -10.07 6.99
N GLN A 349 -6.89 -9.02 7.18
CA GLN A 349 -5.55 -8.93 6.60
C GLN A 349 -4.60 -9.94 7.26
N ILE A 350 -4.71 -10.12 8.58
CA ILE A 350 -3.94 -11.12 9.33
C ILE A 350 -4.30 -12.53 8.88
N ASP A 351 -5.58 -12.88 8.82
CA ASP A 351 -6.06 -14.22 8.41
C ASP A 351 -5.58 -14.58 7.00
N SER A 352 -5.58 -13.56 6.14
CA SER A 352 -5.12 -13.57 4.77
C SER A 352 -3.59 -13.81 4.66
N LEU A 353 -2.79 -13.12 5.47
CA LEU A 353 -1.34 -13.37 5.59
C LEU A 353 -1.02 -14.74 6.20
N VAL A 354 -1.82 -15.19 7.17
CA VAL A 354 -1.74 -16.54 7.75
C VAL A 354 -1.96 -17.60 6.67
N GLY A 355 -2.92 -17.39 5.76
CA GLY A 355 -3.14 -18.25 4.60
C GLY A 355 -1.90 -18.38 3.71
N MET A 356 -1.28 -17.24 3.36
CA MET A 356 -0.04 -17.23 2.57
C MET A 356 1.11 -17.92 3.29
N ARG A 357 1.29 -17.64 4.59
CA ARG A 357 2.32 -18.26 5.42
C ARG A 357 2.17 -19.78 5.44
N LYS A 358 0.94 -20.29 5.52
CA LYS A 358 0.62 -21.73 5.47
C LYS A 358 0.85 -22.36 4.10
N ALA A 359 0.57 -21.64 3.01
CA ALA A 359 0.86 -22.12 1.66
C ALA A 359 2.37 -22.36 1.44
N LEU A 360 3.21 -21.55 2.08
CA LEU A 360 4.67 -21.66 1.99
C LEU A 360 5.29 -22.69 2.94
N GLN A 361 4.74 -22.83 4.15
CA GLN A 361 5.45 -23.46 5.27
C GLN A 361 5.88 -24.92 5.02
N LYS A 362 5.01 -25.73 4.41
CA LYS A 362 5.22 -27.18 4.27
C LYS A 362 6.33 -27.52 3.28
N ASP A 363 6.58 -26.60 2.34
CA ASP A 363 7.51 -26.80 1.23
C ASP A 363 8.88 -26.16 1.51
N PHE A 364 9.04 -25.41 2.61
CA PHE A 364 10.34 -24.97 3.11
C PHE A 364 11.03 -26.10 3.89
N ASN A 365 11.62 -27.04 3.16
CA ASN A 365 12.27 -28.22 3.74
C ASN A 365 13.57 -28.58 2.99
N GLU A 366 14.21 -29.68 3.40
CA GLU A 366 15.47 -30.15 2.79
C GLU A 366 15.29 -30.54 1.31
N ASP A 367 14.12 -31.00 0.89
CA ASP A 367 13.86 -31.37 -0.51
C ASP A 367 13.79 -30.13 -1.42
N PHE A 368 13.24 -29.02 -0.91
CA PHE A 368 13.32 -27.73 -1.61
C PHE A 368 14.76 -27.24 -1.74
N ALA A 369 15.57 -27.38 -0.69
CA ALA A 369 17.00 -27.04 -0.76
C ALA A 369 17.74 -27.91 -1.79
N LYS A 370 17.52 -29.23 -1.77
CA LYS A 370 18.08 -30.16 -2.77
C LYS A 370 17.68 -29.77 -4.19
N TRP A 371 16.38 -29.59 -4.44
CA TRP A 371 15.90 -29.13 -5.74
C TRP A 371 16.59 -27.84 -6.17
N TYR A 372 16.71 -26.85 -5.29
CA TYR A 372 17.31 -25.57 -5.65
C TYR A 372 18.80 -25.70 -6.01
N PHE A 373 19.59 -26.33 -5.13
CA PHE A 373 21.04 -26.38 -5.28
C PHE A 373 21.53 -27.48 -6.23
N GLU A 374 20.79 -28.57 -6.37
CA GLU A 374 21.18 -29.75 -7.14
C GLU A 374 20.41 -29.90 -8.46
N ASP A 375 19.23 -29.31 -8.62
CA ASP A 375 18.46 -29.38 -9.88
C ASP A 375 18.35 -28.02 -10.58
N PHE A 376 17.93 -26.98 -9.87
CA PHE A 376 17.65 -25.67 -10.47
C PHE A 376 18.93 -24.96 -10.89
N LEU A 377 19.95 -24.91 -10.03
CA LEU A 377 21.22 -24.22 -10.33
C LEU A 377 22.21 -25.04 -11.17
N ILE A 378 21.94 -26.31 -11.45
CA ILE A 378 22.87 -27.18 -12.20
C ILE A 378 22.61 -27.10 -13.71
N GLY A 379 23.69 -26.98 -14.49
CA GLY A 379 23.69 -27.21 -15.94
C GLY A 379 23.18 -26.05 -16.81
N ASP A 380 22.78 -24.94 -16.22
CA ASP A 380 22.33 -23.74 -16.94
C ASP A 380 22.96 -22.47 -16.34
N TYR A 381 23.96 -21.91 -17.05
CA TYR A 381 24.66 -20.70 -16.61
C TYR A 381 23.70 -19.51 -16.47
N ASP A 382 22.61 -19.46 -17.24
CA ASP A 382 21.62 -18.39 -17.13
C ASP A 382 20.91 -18.43 -15.77
N LYS A 383 20.58 -19.62 -15.26
CA LYS A 383 19.98 -19.79 -13.93
C LYS A 383 20.97 -19.48 -12.81
N ILE A 384 22.24 -19.78 -12.98
CA ILE A 384 23.28 -19.38 -12.02
C ILE A 384 23.38 -17.85 -11.96
N LEU A 385 23.42 -17.19 -13.11
CA LEU A 385 23.52 -15.74 -13.17
C LEU A 385 22.24 -15.08 -12.62
N ASN A 386 21.08 -15.41 -13.16
CA ASN A 386 19.83 -14.73 -12.86
C ASN A 386 19.08 -15.28 -11.64
N GLY A 387 19.41 -16.49 -11.16
CA GLY A 387 18.63 -17.22 -10.16
C GLY A 387 19.37 -17.56 -8.87
N ALA A 388 20.68 -17.29 -8.75
CA ALA A 388 21.47 -17.64 -7.56
C ALA A 388 20.96 -17.06 -6.23
N GLY A 389 20.23 -15.94 -6.27
CA GLY A 389 19.61 -15.33 -5.09
C GLY A 389 18.26 -15.93 -4.68
N GLY A 390 17.64 -16.74 -5.55
CA GLY A 390 16.23 -17.12 -5.43
C GLY A 390 15.86 -17.84 -4.13
N PHE A 391 16.73 -18.71 -3.61
CA PHE A 391 16.47 -19.42 -2.36
C PHE A 391 16.43 -18.46 -1.15
N ARG A 392 17.39 -17.54 -1.08
CA ARG A 392 17.43 -16.50 -0.03
C ARG A 392 16.24 -15.56 -0.16
N GLU A 393 15.86 -15.19 -1.39
CA GLU A 393 14.66 -14.39 -1.64
C GLU A 393 13.38 -15.10 -1.19
N ALA A 394 13.24 -16.40 -1.44
CA ALA A 394 12.10 -17.19 -0.95
C ALA A 394 11.97 -17.12 0.58
N LEU A 395 13.07 -17.29 1.31
CA LEU A 395 13.10 -17.12 2.77
C LEU A 395 12.74 -15.69 3.20
N TRP A 396 13.25 -14.67 2.49
CA TRP A 396 12.87 -13.28 2.77
C TRP A 396 11.40 -12.99 2.49
N ARG A 397 10.77 -13.64 1.51
CA ARG A 397 9.31 -13.51 1.29
C ARG A 397 8.52 -14.11 2.45
N LEU A 398 8.96 -15.23 3.01
CA LEU A 398 8.38 -15.81 4.21
C LEU A 398 8.47 -14.84 5.41
N ILE A 399 9.67 -14.29 5.65
CA ILE A 399 9.93 -13.32 6.72
C ILE A 399 9.09 -12.06 6.53
N ARG A 400 8.98 -11.52 5.31
CA ARG A 400 8.14 -10.34 5.04
C ARG A 400 6.66 -10.60 5.36
N ILE A 401 6.15 -11.81 5.15
CA ILE A 401 4.78 -12.16 5.56
C ILE A 401 4.65 -12.11 7.09
N GLU A 402 5.63 -12.62 7.83
CA GLU A 402 5.69 -12.50 9.29
C GLU A 402 5.75 -11.02 9.73
N GLU A 403 6.51 -10.20 9.01
CA GLU A 403 6.62 -8.77 9.26
C GLU A 403 5.30 -8.02 9.05
N GLU A 404 4.59 -8.33 7.97
CA GLU A 404 3.27 -7.79 7.72
C GLU A 404 2.25 -8.26 8.77
N ILE A 405 2.31 -9.51 9.23
CA ILE A 405 1.45 -9.98 10.34
C ILE A 405 1.72 -9.12 11.57
N SER A 406 2.98 -8.98 11.97
CA SER A 406 3.41 -8.13 13.11
C SER A 406 2.86 -6.70 12.98
N ASN A 407 3.00 -6.08 11.81
CA ASN A 407 2.54 -4.70 11.57
C ASN A 407 1.02 -4.55 11.69
N ASN A 408 0.26 -5.61 11.40
CA ASN A 408 -1.20 -5.63 11.49
C ASN A 408 -1.72 -6.01 12.90
N LEU A 409 -0.88 -6.57 13.79
CA LEU A 409 -1.29 -6.92 15.15
C LEU A 409 -1.70 -5.72 16.01
N GLN A 410 -1.16 -4.52 15.74
CA GLN A 410 -1.52 -3.31 16.48
C GLN A 410 -3.00 -2.91 16.34
N CYS A 411 -3.64 -3.39 15.29
CA CYS A 411 -5.03 -3.10 14.95
C CYS A 411 -5.93 -4.34 14.99
N SER A 412 -5.43 -5.47 15.51
CA SER A 412 -6.26 -6.63 15.83
C SER A 412 -6.85 -6.52 17.23
N LYS A 413 -8.03 -7.14 17.46
CA LYS A 413 -8.71 -7.09 18.75
C LYS A 413 -7.92 -7.76 19.88
N THR A 414 -7.17 -8.81 19.57
CA THR A 414 -6.36 -9.57 20.54
C THR A 414 -4.95 -9.00 20.67
N GLY A 415 -4.39 -8.45 19.58
CA GLY A 415 -2.97 -8.07 19.52
C GLY A 415 -2.00 -9.24 19.74
N GLU A 416 -2.50 -10.47 19.59
CA GLU A 416 -1.81 -11.74 19.80
C GLU A 416 -1.32 -12.33 18.48
N TRP A 417 -0.17 -12.99 18.53
CA TRP A 417 0.40 -13.66 17.36
C TRP A 417 -0.46 -14.85 16.92
N PRO A 418 -0.74 -15.05 15.62
CA PRO A 418 -1.57 -16.15 15.15
C PRO A 418 -0.99 -17.53 15.48
N GLU A 419 -1.87 -18.49 15.76
CA GLU A 419 -1.51 -19.88 16.04
C GLU A 419 -1.68 -20.80 14.80
N GLY A 420 -1.16 -22.03 14.91
CA GLY A 420 -1.36 -23.08 13.89
C GLY A 420 -0.37 -23.05 12.73
N PHE A 421 0.81 -22.46 12.92
CA PHE A 421 1.95 -22.61 12.02
C PHE A 421 2.66 -23.94 12.27
N GLU A 422 3.06 -24.60 11.19
CA GLU A 422 3.98 -25.74 11.27
C GLU A 422 5.41 -25.20 11.35
N LYS A 423 6.22 -25.81 12.22
CA LYS A 423 7.60 -25.40 12.42
C LYS A 423 8.44 -25.72 11.20
N ILE A 424 9.09 -24.70 10.66
CA ILE A 424 10.16 -24.82 9.67
C ILE A 424 11.47 -25.00 10.42
N GLU A 425 12.10 -26.16 10.23
CA GLU A 425 13.41 -26.46 10.78
C GLU A 425 14.12 -27.48 9.89
N PHE A 426 15.20 -27.07 9.25
CA PHE A 426 16.03 -27.96 8.45
C PHE A 426 17.46 -27.44 8.33
N ASN A 427 18.38 -28.35 8.04
CA ASN A 427 19.76 -28.04 7.74
C ASN A 427 20.15 -28.77 6.45
N TYR A 428 20.57 -28.02 5.44
CA TYR A 428 21.07 -28.54 4.18
C TYR A 428 22.53 -28.13 4.01
N LYS A 429 23.39 -29.12 3.74
CA LYS A 429 24.81 -28.90 3.55
C LYS A 429 25.38 -29.82 2.49
N ASN A 430 26.10 -29.24 1.54
CA ASN A 430 26.89 -29.95 0.55
C ASN A 430 28.32 -29.35 0.50
N ASN A 431 29.08 -29.63 -0.56
CA ASN A 431 30.48 -29.18 -0.68
C ASN A 431 30.65 -27.66 -0.78
N ASN A 432 29.64 -26.95 -1.26
CA ASN A 432 29.71 -25.53 -1.63
C ASN A 432 28.53 -24.70 -1.10
N THR A 433 27.70 -25.32 -0.25
CA THR A 433 26.46 -24.74 0.29
C THR A 433 26.29 -25.12 1.75
N ASN A 434 25.84 -24.16 2.55
CA ASN A 434 25.37 -24.38 3.91
C ASN A 434 24.14 -23.52 4.16
N VAL A 435 23.01 -24.16 4.43
CA VAL A 435 21.75 -23.52 4.77
C VAL A 435 21.24 -24.12 6.07
N GLU A 436 20.98 -23.26 7.04
CA GLU A 436 20.34 -23.63 8.29
C GLU A 436 19.11 -22.74 8.45
N VAL A 437 17.93 -23.32 8.60
CA VAL A 437 16.67 -22.59 8.82
C VAL A 437 16.03 -23.15 10.08
N TRP A 438 15.61 -22.26 10.98
CA TRP A 438 14.91 -22.66 12.18
C TRP A 438 13.94 -21.58 12.65
N GLU A 439 12.84 -22.01 13.26
CA GLU A 439 11.88 -21.11 13.88
C GLU A 439 11.92 -21.19 15.42
N LYS A 440 11.81 -20.02 16.05
CA LYS A 440 11.72 -19.91 17.51
C LYS A 440 10.81 -18.76 17.93
N SER A 441 10.27 -18.85 19.15
CA SER A 441 9.52 -17.77 19.76
C SER A 441 10.47 -16.76 20.40
N ILE A 442 10.54 -15.54 19.84
CA ILE A 442 11.50 -14.50 20.24
C ILE A 442 10.74 -13.32 20.86
N PRO A 443 11.20 -12.77 22.00
CA PRO A 443 10.65 -11.52 22.52
C PRO A 443 10.87 -10.37 21.53
N ILE A 444 9.87 -9.52 21.34
CA ILE A 444 9.98 -8.41 20.39
C ILE A 444 10.78 -7.27 21.00
N SER A 445 11.64 -6.64 20.20
CA SER A 445 12.61 -5.65 20.67
C SER A 445 11.99 -4.46 21.40
N PHE A 446 10.74 -4.09 21.06
CA PHE A 446 10.01 -2.97 21.64
C PHE A 446 9.00 -3.36 22.75
N ASP A 447 8.75 -4.65 22.99
CA ASP A 447 7.90 -5.16 24.08
C ASP A 447 8.32 -6.58 24.49
N GLN A 448 9.15 -6.68 25.53
CA GLN A 448 9.70 -7.96 25.98
C GLN A 448 8.65 -8.94 26.54
N ASN A 449 7.42 -8.49 26.80
CA ASN A 449 6.33 -9.34 27.27
C ASN A 449 5.64 -10.09 26.12
N LYS A 450 5.82 -9.62 24.88
CA LYS A 450 5.29 -10.28 23.69
C LYS A 450 6.38 -11.08 22.99
N LYS A 451 6.02 -12.27 22.52
CA LYS A 451 6.91 -13.11 21.73
C LYS A 451 6.26 -13.47 20.41
N TYR A 452 7.02 -13.34 19.32
CA TYR A 452 6.57 -13.70 17.98
C TYR A 452 7.26 -14.97 17.52
N TYR A 453 6.51 -15.82 16.83
CA TYR A 453 7.07 -16.96 16.12
C TYR A 453 7.87 -16.43 14.93
N THR A 454 9.17 -16.71 14.91
CA THR A 454 10.11 -16.00 14.06
C THR A 454 10.97 -16.98 13.27
N THR A 455 10.98 -16.82 11.95
CA THR A 455 11.93 -17.49 11.06
C THR A 455 13.32 -16.86 11.15
N LEU A 456 14.33 -17.69 11.34
CA LEU A 456 15.74 -17.34 11.26
C LEU A 456 16.46 -18.27 10.30
N PHE A 457 17.49 -17.76 9.63
CA PHE A 457 18.33 -18.59 8.80
C PHE A 457 19.80 -18.16 8.75
N LYS A 458 20.67 -19.10 8.40
CA LYS A 458 22.03 -18.90 7.91
C LYS A 458 22.11 -19.39 6.48
N TYR A 459 22.84 -18.67 5.62
CA TYR A 459 22.93 -18.98 4.20
C TYR A 459 24.34 -18.70 3.68
N SER A 460 24.99 -19.73 3.15
CA SER A 460 26.11 -19.57 2.23
C SER A 460 25.95 -20.49 1.03
N TRP A 461 26.26 -19.94 -0.14
CA TRP A 461 26.33 -20.68 -1.38
C TRP A 461 27.40 -20.07 -2.28
N MET A 462 28.13 -20.92 -2.97
CA MET A 462 29.05 -20.55 -4.05
C MET A 462 28.99 -21.65 -5.12
N PRO A 463 29.07 -21.35 -6.42
CA PRO A 463 29.23 -22.40 -7.42
C PRO A 463 30.50 -23.22 -7.12
N ASP A 464 30.49 -24.50 -7.44
CA ASP A 464 31.69 -25.32 -7.28
C ASP A 464 32.83 -24.84 -8.18
N LYS A 465 34.03 -25.36 -7.95
CA LYS A 465 35.25 -24.92 -8.61
C LYS A 465 35.17 -25.05 -10.14
N GLU A 466 34.63 -26.14 -10.68
CA GLU A 466 34.59 -26.33 -12.13
C GLU A 466 33.47 -25.51 -12.77
N ILE A 467 32.28 -25.47 -12.14
CA ILE A 467 31.18 -24.60 -12.56
C ILE A 467 31.61 -23.13 -12.55
N ALA A 468 32.39 -22.70 -11.55
CA ALA A 468 32.91 -21.35 -11.48
C ALA A 468 33.88 -21.03 -12.62
N LYS A 469 34.75 -21.97 -13.01
CA LYS A 469 35.63 -21.80 -14.20
C LYS A 469 34.80 -21.63 -15.47
N ASP A 470 33.81 -22.49 -15.65
CA ASP A 470 32.92 -22.44 -16.82
C ASP A 470 32.13 -21.15 -16.88
N LEU A 471 31.61 -20.69 -15.74
CA LEU A 471 30.90 -19.41 -15.63
C LEU A 471 31.81 -18.24 -16.00
N ILE A 472 33.06 -18.24 -15.50
CA ILE A 472 34.05 -17.22 -15.86
C ILE A 472 34.29 -17.26 -17.38
N ASN A 473 34.52 -18.43 -17.98
CA ASN A 473 34.71 -18.56 -19.42
C ASN A 473 33.50 -18.04 -20.21
N TYR A 474 32.29 -18.41 -19.80
CA TYR A 474 31.04 -17.94 -20.42
C TYR A 474 30.91 -16.42 -20.37
N MET A 475 31.17 -15.81 -19.21
CA MET A 475 31.13 -14.35 -19.02
C MET A 475 32.22 -13.64 -19.84
N VAL A 476 33.41 -14.23 -19.90
CA VAL A 476 34.59 -13.68 -20.59
C VAL A 476 34.44 -13.73 -22.11
N LEU A 477 33.92 -14.83 -22.68
CA LEU A 477 33.78 -15.02 -24.13
C LEU A 477 32.67 -14.15 -24.74
N ASN A 478 31.63 -13.84 -23.96
CA ASN A 478 30.46 -13.11 -24.45
C ASN A 478 30.54 -11.59 -24.20
N ASN A 479 31.61 -11.09 -23.55
CA ASN A 479 31.75 -9.69 -23.16
C ASN A 479 32.96 -9.00 -23.85
N SER A 480 32.67 -8.06 -24.75
CA SER A 480 33.56 -6.93 -25.05
C SER A 480 33.15 -5.74 -24.19
N PHE A 481 34.03 -5.25 -23.31
CA PHE A 481 33.71 -4.17 -22.38
C PHE A 481 34.40 -2.86 -22.81
N GLY A 482 33.64 -1.78 -22.81
CA GLY A 482 34.09 -0.42 -23.11
C GLY A 482 32.88 0.50 -23.33
N PRO A 483 33.04 1.82 -23.15
CA PRO A 483 31.97 2.76 -23.44
C PRO A 483 31.58 2.65 -24.91
N ASN A 484 30.27 2.74 -25.20
CA ASN A 484 29.79 2.80 -26.57
C ASN A 484 30.17 4.13 -27.24
N GLU A 485 29.95 4.29 -28.55
CA GLU A 485 30.35 5.52 -29.27
C GLU A 485 29.73 6.81 -28.69
N LYS A 486 28.49 6.74 -28.17
CA LYS A 486 27.81 7.88 -27.52
C LYS A 486 28.51 8.23 -26.20
N GLU A 487 28.88 7.23 -25.42
CA GLU A 487 29.59 7.38 -24.13
C GLU A 487 31.03 7.84 -24.32
N ILE A 488 31.75 7.32 -25.33
CA ILE A 488 33.09 7.77 -25.70
C ILE A 488 33.05 9.27 -25.99
N SER A 489 32.13 9.71 -26.85
CA SER A 489 31.97 11.13 -27.21
C SER A 489 31.67 12.00 -25.98
N LYS A 490 30.86 11.48 -25.04
CA LYS A 490 30.53 12.15 -23.78
C LYS A 490 31.75 12.30 -22.87
N ILE A 491 32.56 11.26 -22.71
CA ILE A 491 33.77 11.29 -21.88
C ILE A 491 34.85 12.16 -22.52
N GLN A 492 35.00 12.13 -23.84
CA GLN A 492 35.91 13.00 -24.58
C GLN A 492 35.58 14.50 -24.41
N SER A 493 34.32 14.83 -24.09
CA SER A 493 33.86 16.18 -23.81
C SER A 493 33.99 16.60 -22.33
N ASP A 494 34.48 15.73 -21.45
CA ASP A 494 34.77 16.02 -20.04
C ASP A 494 36.27 16.29 -19.87
N GLU A 495 36.63 17.57 -19.74
CA GLU A 495 38.03 18.01 -19.61
C GLU A 495 38.74 17.36 -18.41
N GLY A 496 38.03 17.14 -17.29
CA GLY A 496 38.62 16.56 -16.09
C GLY A 496 38.91 15.08 -16.23
N GLN A 497 38.02 14.32 -16.89
CA GLN A 497 38.28 12.91 -17.19
C GLN A 497 39.37 12.75 -18.25
N MET A 498 39.34 13.58 -19.29
CA MET A 498 40.35 13.55 -20.35
C MET A 498 41.72 13.98 -19.86
N GLU A 499 41.84 14.89 -18.89
CA GLU A 499 43.13 15.21 -18.27
C GLU A 499 43.77 13.97 -17.62
N ILE A 500 42.98 13.16 -16.91
CA ILE A 500 43.49 11.94 -16.27
C ILE A 500 43.84 10.88 -17.32
N ILE A 501 43.01 10.69 -18.35
CA ILE A 501 43.26 9.73 -19.44
C ILE A 501 44.51 10.11 -20.24
N ASN A 502 44.63 11.37 -20.65
CA ASN A 502 45.79 11.88 -21.37
C ASN A 502 47.06 11.75 -20.52
N SER A 503 47.00 12.14 -19.25
CA SER A 503 48.13 12.01 -18.31
C SER A 503 48.58 10.56 -18.12
N LEU A 504 47.64 9.60 -18.08
CA LEU A 504 47.95 8.17 -18.02
C LEU A 504 48.54 7.66 -19.35
N SER A 505 47.87 7.93 -20.46
CA SER A 505 48.28 7.50 -21.81
C SER A 505 49.67 8.04 -22.20
N GLU A 506 49.94 9.33 -21.98
CA GLU A 506 51.23 9.96 -22.30
C GLU A 506 52.40 9.33 -21.51
N ARG A 507 52.19 8.93 -20.25
CA ARG A 507 53.23 8.30 -19.41
C ARG A 507 53.70 6.94 -19.96
N TYR A 508 52.88 6.30 -20.79
CA TYR A 508 53.09 4.97 -21.36
C TYR A 508 53.20 4.97 -22.89
N GLY A 509 53.33 6.14 -23.52
CA GLY A 509 53.64 6.23 -24.95
C GLY A 509 52.42 6.21 -25.87
N GLY A 510 51.26 6.65 -25.38
CA GLY A 510 50.03 6.81 -26.18
C GLY A 510 48.90 5.88 -25.77
N SER A 511 49.18 4.83 -24.98
CA SER A 511 48.15 3.98 -24.37
C SER A 511 48.65 3.43 -23.04
N PHE A 512 47.76 3.25 -22.08
CA PHE A 512 48.03 2.50 -20.87
C PHE A 512 47.34 1.14 -20.93
N ASP A 513 48.14 0.08 -21.07
CA ASP A 513 47.66 -1.27 -21.35
C ASP A 513 48.03 -2.25 -20.21
N VAL A 514 47.02 -2.89 -19.62
CA VAL A 514 47.17 -3.85 -18.53
C VAL A 514 46.68 -5.22 -18.97
N GLN A 515 47.56 -6.22 -18.94
CA GLN A 515 47.19 -7.62 -19.06
C GLN A 515 46.72 -8.15 -17.70
N LEU A 516 45.55 -8.76 -17.68
CA LEU A 516 44.99 -9.52 -16.57
C LEU A 516 44.95 -10.99 -17.00
N SER A 517 45.59 -11.88 -16.24
CA SER A 517 45.45 -13.32 -16.42
C SER A 517 44.97 -13.99 -15.14
N LEU A 518 44.05 -14.93 -15.28
CA LEU A 518 43.58 -15.83 -14.23
C LEU A 518 43.85 -17.25 -14.72
N LYS A 519 44.69 -18.00 -14.01
CA LYS A 519 45.12 -19.33 -14.46
C LYS A 519 45.20 -20.33 -13.33
N GLU A 520 44.94 -21.58 -13.62
CA GLU A 520 45.15 -22.68 -12.68
C GLU A 520 46.60 -23.18 -12.75
N SER A 521 47.29 -23.22 -11.61
CA SER A 521 48.67 -23.72 -11.56
C SER A 521 48.75 -25.20 -11.92
N GLY A 522 49.25 -25.50 -13.12
CA GLY A 522 49.40 -26.88 -13.61
C GLY A 522 48.13 -27.49 -14.23
N GLY A 523 47.10 -26.67 -14.48
CA GLY A 523 45.90 -27.05 -15.22
C GLY A 523 45.80 -26.34 -16.58
N ASP A 524 44.72 -26.62 -17.31
CA ASP A 524 44.46 -26.07 -18.65
C ASP A 524 43.62 -24.77 -18.61
N PHE A 525 43.14 -24.35 -17.44
CA PHE A 525 42.33 -23.15 -17.30
C PHE A 525 43.21 -21.90 -17.33
N GLU A 526 43.05 -21.07 -18.35
CA GLU A 526 43.62 -19.73 -18.45
C GLU A 526 42.62 -18.77 -19.09
N VAL A 527 42.31 -17.70 -18.38
CA VAL A 527 41.57 -16.56 -18.88
C VAL A 527 42.53 -15.39 -18.96
N LYS A 528 42.58 -14.75 -20.12
CA LYS A 528 43.47 -13.63 -20.39
C LYS A 528 42.72 -12.48 -21.03
N LYS A 529 42.81 -11.30 -20.42
CA LYS A 529 42.16 -10.07 -20.89
C LYS A 529 43.13 -8.90 -20.83
N TYR A 530 42.87 -7.90 -21.64
CA TYR A 530 43.68 -6.69 -21.74
C TYR A 530 42.81 -5.46 -21.56
N LEU A 531 43.07 -4.71 -20.49
CA LEU A 531 42.49 -3.39 -20.25
C LEU A 531 43.37 -2.33 -20.93
N GLN A 532 42.79 -1.56 -21.83
CA GLN A 532 43.45 -0.48 -22.56
C GLN A 532 42.77 0.85 -22.22
N ILE A 533 43.56 1.85 -21.85
CA ILE A 533 43.12 3.21 -21.53
C ILE A 533 43.89 4.19 -22.40
N ASN A 534 43.18 4.88 -23.30
CA ASN A 534 43.75 5.93 -24.15
C ASN A 534 42.66 6.92 -24.60
N PRO A 535 43.03 8.06 -25.20
CA PRO A 535 42.08 9.11 -25.56
C PRO A 535 41.03 8.70 -26.61
N ASP A 536 41.35 7.70 -27.44
CA ASP A 536 40.48 7.27 -28.55
C ASP A 536 39.41 6.29 -28.08
N VAL A 537 39.79 5.29 -27.28
CA VAL A 537 38.87 4.24 -26.80
C VAL A 537 38.35 4.49 -25.39
N ILE A 538 38.91 5.49 -24.68
CA ILE A 538 38.70 5.83 -23.28
C ILE A 538 39.11 4.71 -22.33
N LEU A 539 38.40 3.59 -22.39
CA LEU A 539 38.66 2.39 -21.64
C LEU A 539 38.09 1.20 -22.42
N ARG A 540 38.91 0.20 -22.74
CA ARG A 540 38.49 -1.00 -23.48
C ARG A 540 39.08 -2.24 -22.86
N ILE A 541 38.27 -3.28 -22.65
CA ILE A 541 38.75 -4.62 -22.35
C ILE A 541 38.66 -5.47 -23.60
N SER A 542 39.74 -6.15 -23.95
CA SER A 542 39.86 -6.95 -25.17
C SER A 542 40.59 -8.27 -24.90
N ASP A 543 40.39 -9.25 -25.78
CA ASP A 543 41.14 -10.53 -25.77
C ASP A 543 42.55 -10.37 -26.34
N PHE A 544 42.80 -9.28 -27.05
CA PHE A 544 44.05 -9.04 -27.75
C PHE A 544 44.36 -7.55 -27.86
N ILE A 545 45.64 -7.21 -27.73
CA ILE A 545 46.19 -5.90 -28.02
C ILE A 545 47.35 -6.04 -29.01
N ASN A 546 47.49 -5.07 -29.91
CA ASN A 546 48.58 -5.04 -30.90
C ASN A 546 49.95 -4.76 -30.25
N GLU A 547 49.94 -4.10 -29.09
CA GLU A 547 51.13 -3.70 -28.36
C GLU A 547 51.40 -4.62 -27.16
N SER A 548 52.57 -4.49 -26.54
CA SER A 548 52.90 -5.26 -25.34
C SER A 548 52.42 -4.53 -24.09
N SER A 549 51.68 -5.22 -23.22
CA SER A 549 51.13 -4.64 -21.99
C SER A 549 52.20 -3.97 -21.13
N ASP A 550 51.86 -2.81 -20.57
CA ASP A 550 52.70 -2.07 -19.64
C ASP A 550 52.79 -2.75 -18.27
N ILE A 551 51.73 -3.46 -17.90
CA ILE A 551 51.62 -4.21 -16.65
C ILE A 551 50.97 -5.55 -16.97
N SER A 552 51.54 -6.64 -16.47
CA SER A 552 50.85 -7.92 -16.43
C SER A 552 50.56 -8.32 -15.00
N ILE A 553 49.31 -8.66 -14.71
CA ILE A 553 48.84 -9.19 -13.44
C ILE A 553 48.42 -10.63 -13.69
N ASP A 554 49.15 -11.58 -13.13
CA ASP A 554 48.85 -13.00 -13.21
C ASP A 554 48.30 -13.47 -11.86
N MET A 555 47.12 -14.08 -11.88
CA MET A 555 46.40 -14.55 -10.71
C MET A 555 46.21 -16.05 -10.75
N ASP A 556 46.49 -16.73 -9.64
CA ASP A 556 46.21 -18.15 -9.46
C ASP A 556 44.73 -18.36 -9.13
N TYR A 557 44.06 -19.15 -9.96
CA TYR A 557 42.63 -19.43 -9.86
C TYR A 557 42.25 -20.13 -8.54
N ASP A 558 43.08 -21.04 -8.04
CA ASP A 558 42.77 -21.81 -6.84
C ASP A 558 42.86 -20.92 -5.60
N VAL A 559 43.89 -20.08 -5.54
CA VAL A 559 44.03 -19.09 -4.48
C VAL A 559 42.88 -18.09 -4.51
N ALA A 560 42.50 -17.64 -5.71
CA ALA A 560 41.35 -16.78 -5.96
C ALA A 560 40.03 -17.40 -5.45
N TYR A 561 39.71 -18.61 -5.89
CA TYR A 561 38.50 -19.34 -5.51
C TYR A 561 38.44 -19.59 -4.01
N ASN A 562 39.54 -20.09 -3.41
CA ASN A 562 39.62 -20.36 -1.97
C ASN A 562 39.45 -19.10 -1.13
N PHE A 563 39.97 -17.96 -1.60
CA PHE A 563 39.77 -16.68 -0.94
C PHE A 563 38.29 -16.29 -0.92
N VAL A 564 37.59 -16.36 -2.07
CA VAL A 564 36.16 -16.02 -2.15
C VAL A 564 35.33 -16.97 -1.31
N SER A 565 35.57 -18.28 -1.42
CA SER A 565 34.88 -19.31 -0.64
C SER A 565 35.06 -19.09 0.87
N TYR A 566 36.26 -18.72 1.32
CA TYR A 566 36.51 -18.36 2.71
C TYR A 566 35.70 -17.13 3.14
N MET A 567 35.68 -16.09 2.30
CA MET A 567 34.94 -14.86 2.61
C MET A 567 33.44 -15.13 2.74
N ILE A 568 32.85 -15.84 1.77
CA ILE A 568 31.42 -16.19 1.80
C ILE A 568 31.09 -17.03 3.03
N ASN A 569 31.83 -18.12 3.27
CA ASN A 569 31.51 -19.02 4.38
C ASN A 569 31.72 -18.36 5.75
N LYS A 570 32.72 -17.50 5.90
CA LYS A 570 33.02 -16.86 7.20
C LYS A 570 32.13 -15.66 7.51
N PHE A 571 31.82 -14.84 6.52
CA PHE A 571 31.12 -13.57 6.75
C PHE A 571 29.63 -13.68 6.44
N ASP A 572 29.26 -14.37 5.37
CA ASP A 572 27.85 -14.55 4.99
C ASP A 572 27.26 -15.83 5.63
N GLY A 573 28.01 -16.94 5.59
CA GLY A 573 27.54 -18.24 6.09
C GLY A 573 27.32 -18.33 7.60
N GLU A 574 27.98 -17.48 8.39
CA GLU A 574 27.76 -17.40 9.84
C GLU A 574 26.74 -16.34 10.23
N LYS A 575 26.35 -15.48 9.29
CA LYS A 575 25.37 -14.43 9.54
C LYS A 575 24.00 -15.05 9.76
N ILE A 576 23.37 -14.68 10.87
CA ILE A 576 21.97 -15.00 11.11
C ILE A 576 21.14 -13.88 10.50
N GLU A 577 20.14 -14.25 9.70
CA GLU A 577 19.16 -13.35 9.10
C GLU A 577 17.77 -13.62 9.68
N GLY A 578 16.94 -12.60 9.73
CA GLY A 578 15.62 -12.62 10.37
C GLY A 578 14.86 -11.30 10.21
N PRO A 579 13.64 -11.22 10.75
CA PRO A 579 12.79 -10.03 10.65
C PRO A 579 13.31 -8.84 11.48
N PHE A 580 12.78 -7.65 11.19
CA PHE A 580 13.23 -6.38 11.78
C PHE A 580 13.20 -6.31 13.33
N TRP A 581 12.38 -7.12 14.03
CA TRP A 581 12.35 -7.13 15.50
C TRP A 581 13.45 -7.95 16.15
N VAL A 582 14.22 -8.72 15.38
CA VAL A 582 15.33 -9.51 15.90
C VAL A 582 16.58 -8.65 15.87
N GLN A 583 17.03 -8.21 17.05
CA GLN A 583 18.37 -7.65 17.18
C GLN A 583 19.38 -8.79 17.30
N ILE A 584 20.24 -8.90 16.29
CA ILE A 584 21.32 -9.87 16.24
C ILE A 584 22.59 -9.10 16.54
N GLU A 585 23.13 -9.25 17.74
CA GLU A 585 24.49 -8.79 18.04
C GLU A 585 25.45 -9.71 17.28
N GLU A 586 25.80 -9.31 16.06
CA GLU A 586 26.91 -9.93 15.34
C GLU A 586 28.20 -9.61 16.11
N ASP A 587 29.02 -10.63 16.36
CA ASP A 587 30.40 -10.54 16.85
C ASP A 587 31.31 -9.85 15.80
N SER A 588 30.94 -8.65 15.38
CA SER A 588 31.59 -7.77 14.40
C SER A 588 32.82 -7.08 14.99
N GLY A 589 33.49 -7.76 15.92
CA GLY A 589 34.69 -7.27 16.59
C GLY A 589 35.88 -7.12 15.63
N PRO A 590 36.96 -6.47 16.08
CA PRO A 590 38.17 -6.27 15.28
C PRO A 590 38.79 -7.57 14.74
N ALA A 591 38.50 -8.72 15.36
CA ALA A 591 38.90 -10.05 14.89
C ALA A 591 38.40 -10.37 13.47
N ASN A 592 37.18 -9.95 13.10
CA ASN A 592 36.62 -10.15 11.76
C ASN A 592 37.37 -9.31 10.71
N LEU A 593 37.68 -8.05 11.05
CA LEU A 593 38.52 -7.19 10.23
C LEU A 593 39.93 -7.76 10.04
N PHE A 594 40.58 -8.20 11.13
CA PHE A 594 41.92 -8.80 11.05
C PHE A 594 41.93 -10.12 10.29
N SER A 595 40.86 -10.92 10.40
CA SER A 595 40.68 -12.14 9.61
C SER A 595 40.57 -11.85 8.12
N ALA A 596 39.73 -10.88 7.73
CA ALA A 596 39.61 -10.44 6.34
C ALA A 596 40.96 -9.93 5.80
N LEU A 597 41.66 -9.09 6.57
CA LEU A 597 42.99 -8.58 6.21
C LEU A 597 44.04 -9.69 6.09
N GLY A 598 43.99 -10.68 6.97
CA GLY A 598 44.84 -11.87 6.93
C GLY A 598 44.60 -12.69 5.67
N ALA A 599 43.33 -12.95 5.34
CA ALA A 599 42.93 -13.68 4.13
C ALA A 599 43.38 -12.95 2.85
N ILE A 600 43.16 -11.63 2.77
CA ILE A 600 43.63 -10.80 1.64
C ILE A 600 45.15 -10.86 1.51
N SER A 601 45.88 -10.70 2.61
CA SER A 601 47.36 -10.73 2.62
C SER A 601 47.90 -12.08 2.17
N LYS A 602 47.25 -13.18 2.58
CA LYS A 602 47.61 -14.54 2.17
C LYS A 602 47.36 -14.75 0.67
N ALA A 603 46.14 -14.45 0.20
CA ALA A 603 45.77 -14.57 -1.21
C ALA A 603 46.73 -13.78 -2.11
N TRP A 604 47.12 -12.58 -1.68
CA TRP A 604 48.05 -11.74 -2.42
C TRP A 604 49.47 -12.33 -2.50
N LYS A 605 49.99 -12.88 -1.40
CA LYS A 605 51.33 -13.47 -1.36
C LYS A 605 51.44 -14.77 -2.15
N GLU A 606 50.37 -15.56 -2.16
CA GLU A 606 50.38 -16.92 -2.71
C GLU A 606 49.88 -16.96 -4.16
N GLY A 607 48.97 -16.06 -4.54
CA GLY A 607 48.24 -16.18 -5.80
C GLY A 607 48.28 -14.97 -6.73
N VAL A 608 49.04 -13.91 -6.45
CA VAL A 608 49.11 -12.74 -7.34
C VAL A 608 50.55 -12.39 -7.70
N THR A 609 50.86 -12.35 -8.99
CA THR A 609 52.14 -11.92 -9.55
C THR A 609 51.94 -10.68 -10.41
N ILE A 610 52.70 -9.61 -10.15
CA ILE A 610 52.66 -8.37 -10.93
C ILE A 610 53.99 -8.17 -11.63
N LYS A 611 53.97 -8.07 -12.96
CA LYS A 611 55.14 -7.85 -13.82
C LYS A 611 55.00 -6.51 -14.55
N PRO A 612 55.62 -5.44 -14.05
CA PRO A 612 55.61 -4.16 -14.74
C PRO A 612 56.68 -4.15 -15.84
N ARG A 613 56.34 -3.67 -17.03
CA ARG A 613 57.28 -3.49 -18.16
C ARG A 613 58.20 -2.28 -17.96
N TYR A 614 57.67 -1.23 -17.33
CA TYR A 614 58.39 -0.03 -16.91
C TYR A 614 58.54 0.02 -15.38
N ALA A 615 59.53 0.74 -14.84
CA ALA A 615 59.88 0.71 -13.41
C ALA A 615 58.67 0.81 -12.45
N LEU A 616 58.65 -0.04 -11.41
CA LEU A 616 57.60 -0.16 -10.36
C LEU A 616 57.17 1.20 -9.75
N ILE A 617 58.07 2.19 -9.74
CA ILE A 617 57.84 3.54 -9.25
C ILE A 617 56.73 4.25 -10.05
N LYS A 618 56.68 4.08 -11.39
CA LYS A 618 55.62 4.69 -12.22
C LYS A 618 54.23 4.16 -11.84
N LEU A 619 54.13 2.86 -11.54
CA LEU A 619 52.89 2.17 -11.18
C LEU A 619 52.31 2.70 -9.85
N LEU A 620 53.15 3.00 -8.85
CA LEU A 620 52.74 3.52 -7.54
C LEU A 620 52.13 4.93 -7.61
N PHE A 621 52.57 5.78 -8.55
CA PHE A 621 51.99 7.11 -8.75
C PHE A 621 50.61 7.07 -9.43
N ASN A 622 50.35 6.04 -10.25
CA ASN A 622 49.15 5.94 -11.08
C ASN A 622 47.93 5.32 -10.37
N VAL A 623 48.12 4.65 -9.24
CA VAL A 623 46.99 4.03 -8.49
C VAL A 623 45.94 5.06 -8.08
N LYS A 624 46.38 6.29 -7.77
CA LYS A 624 45.49 7.40 -7.43
C LYS A 624 44.67 7.85 -8.66
N ASP A 625 45.33 7.99 -9.80
CA ASP A 625 44.75 8.48 -11.05
C ASP A 625 43.74 7.45 -11.62
N ILE A 626 44.10 6.17 -11.62
CA ILE A 626 43.21 5.04 -11.99
C ILE A 626 42.00 4.97 -11.05
N SER A 627 42.20 5.15 -9.74
CA SER A 627 41.11 5.17 -8.78
C SER A 627 40.15 6.33 -9.02
N GLN A 628 40.64 7.50 -9.46
CA GLN A 628 39.80 8.67 -9.71
C GLN A 628 38.96 8.53 -10.98
N LEU A 629 39.51 7.97 -12.06
CA LEU A 629 38.76 7.66 -13.28
C LEU A 629 37.58 6.70 -13.02
N MET A 630 37.81 5.70 -12.17
CA MET A 630 36.81 4.68 -11.84
C MET A 630 35.74 5.17 -10.85
N SER A 631 35.94 6.32 -10.19
CA SER A 631 35.03 6.84 -9.16
C SER A 631 34.00 7.85 -9.69
N GLY A 632 34.14 8.29 -10.95
CA GLY A 632 33.41 9.46 -11.45
C GLY A 632 33.72 10.75 -10.67
N PRO A 633 33.13 11.90 -11.04
CA PRO A 633 33.32 13.15 -10.31
C PRO A 633 32.64 13.10 -8.94
N SER A 634 33.32 12.54 -7.94
CA SER A 634 32.88 12.61 -6.54
C SER A 634 33.09 14.03 -6.01
N LYS A 635 32.01 14.69 -5.58
CA LYS A 635 32.06 15.91 -4.77
C LYS A 635 33.06 15.74 -3.62
N SER A 636 33.93 16.73 -3.47
CA SER A 636 34.85 16.87 -2.36
C SER A 636 34.14 16.71 -1.01
N SER A 637 34.47 15.66 -0.26
CA SER A 637 34.27 15.63 1.19
C SER A 637 35.63 15.86 1.87
N SER A 638 35.75 17.02 2.48
CA SER A 638 36.82 17.42 3.38
C SER A 638 36.79 16.59 4.66
N ILE A 639 37.76 15.70 4.85
CA ILE A 639 38.10 15.19 6.19
C ILE A 639 39.63 15.21 6.32
N ASP A 640 40.09 16.04 7.26
CA ASP A 640 41.48 16.26 7.66
C ASP A 640 42.22 14.95 7.94
N SER A 641 43.34 14.74 7.24
CA SER A 641 44.29 13.67 7.54
C SER A 641 45.53 14.24 8.21
N GLN A 642 45.55 14.32 9.54
CA GLN A 642 46.80 14.45 10.28
C GLN A 642 47.39 13.06 10.62
N ASN A 643 48.56 12.82 10.02
CA ASN A 643 49.69 12.00 10.50
C ASN A 643 49.43 10.79 11.40
N LYS A 644 49.45 9.59 10.81
CA LYS A 644 50.14 8.41 11.38
C LYS A 644 50.85 7.65 10.26
N GLN A 645 52.19 7.80 10.19
CA GLN A 645 53.05 6.99 9.33
C GLN A 645 53.07 5.54 9.86
N ILE A 646 52.62 4.60 9.04
CA ILE A 646 52.85 3.16 9.24
C ILE A 646 53.78 2.71 8.11
N LYS A 647 54.99 2.25 8.48
CA LYS A 647 55.96 1.65 7.56
C LYS A 647 55.45 0.30 7.07
N ILE A 648 55.48 0.07 5.76
CA ILE A 648 55.23 -1.24 5.12
C ILE A 648 56.59 -1.84 4.76
N SER A 649 56.83 -3.08 5.19
CA SER A 649 57.92 -3.92 4.69
C SER A 649 57.33 -5.03 3.81
N GLY A 650 57.89 -5.18 2.61
CA GLY A 650 57.65 -6.29 1.69
C GLY A 650 58.96 -6.58 0.96
N LYS A 651 59.32 -7.86 0.83
CA LYS A 651 60.59 -8.28 0.22
C LYS A 651 60.39 -8.31 -1.29
N ALA A 652 60.98 -7.37 -2.01
CA ALA A 652 61.10 -7.43 -3.46
C ALA A 652 62.14 -8.50 -3.82
N VAL A 653 61.71 -9.56 -4.50
CA VAL A 653 62.65 -10.47 -5.18
C VAL A 653 62.88 -9.89 -6.56
N LEU A 654 64.03 -9.24 -6.73
CA LEU A 654 64.54 -8.83 -8.03
C LEU A 654 65.29 -10.01 -8.63
N ASP A 655 64.63 -10.83 -9.43
CA ASP A 655 65.33 -11.76 -10.32
C ASP A 655 65.82 -10.99 -11.55
N ASN A 656 66.98 -10.35 -11.39
CA ASN A 656 67.76 -9.90 -12.53
C ASN A 656 68.52 -11.10 -13.10
N LYS A 657 67.96 -11.73 -14.13
CA LYS A 657 68.76 -12.40 -15.15
C LYS A 657 68.51 -11.72 -16.48
N TRP A 658 69.55 -11.05 -16.96
CA TRP A 658 69.70 -10.59 -18.33
C TRP A 658 69.82 -11.79 -19.28
#